data_AF-A0A316X362-F1
#
_entry.id   AF-A0A316X362-F1
#
_cell.length_a   1.000
_cell.length_b   1.000
_cell.length_c   1.000
_cell.angle_alpha   90.00
_cell.angle_beta   90.00
_cell.angle_gamma   90.00
#
_symmetry.space_group_name_H-M   'P 1'
#
loop_
_entity.id
_entity.type
_entity.pdbx_description
1 polymer ?
#
loop_
_entity_poly.entity_id
_entity_poly.type
_entity_poly.pdbx_seq_one_letter_code
_entity_poly.pdbx_strand_id
1 'polypeptide(L)'
;MSTINSKFGNVLNTSEQLGKVNHEPDSSKEVQINTPEKTMPFSDQIGNYQRNKGIPLQSYENSKIYIVGSGIAGMSAAYYFIRDGHVPGKNIIFLDQLNIEGGSLDGAGNAKDGYIIRGGREMDMTYENLWDIFQDIPALELPAPYSVLDEYRLVNDNDPNYSKARLIHNQGQIQDFSKFGLEKKDQLAIVKLLLKKKEELDDLSIENYFAESFLNSNFWFFWRSMFAFENWHSLLELKLYMHRFLHAIDGMKDFSCLVFPKYNQYDTFVTPLKNFLVEKGVQIQFDTLVKDLDIHINTEGKTVEGIITEQNGEEVRIPIGKEDYVIVTTGSMTESTFYGNNTTVPEVTIDNSSAGQSAGWMLWKNLAAKSEVFGKPEKFCSHIEKSSWESATLTCRPSAFTEKLKELCVNDPYSGKTATGGIITITDSNWVMSFTCNRQPHYPTQPDDILVVWVYALLMDKEGNYIKKTMPQCTGNEIIAELCHHLGLIDQLDNVVENTIVRTAFMPYITSMFMPRAKGDRPRVVPEGCTNLGLVGQFVETNNDVVFTMESSVRTARIAVYNLLNLNKQVPDINPLQYDIRHLLKATQALNDYKPFLGEGILRKVLKGTYFEHVLVNRPEEKEEHESFFMEQVGKFQEWIKGVKG
;
A
#
# COMPACT_ATOMS: atom_id res chain seq x y z
N MET A 1 -33.50 -22.29 8.83
CA MET A 1 -32.71 -21.40 9.70
C MET A 1 -31.52 -22.18 10.22
N SER A 2 -30.31 -21.64 10.09
CA SER A 2 -29.13 -22.27 10.68
C SER A 2 -29.35 -22.50 12.18
N THR A 3 -28.79 -23.58 12.73
CA THR A 3 -28.83 -23.89 14.17
C THR A 3 -28.32 -22.72 15.03
N ILE A 4 -27.43 -21.89 14.46
CA ILE A 4 -26.82 -20.70 15.06
C ILE A 4 -27.89 -19.64 15.40
N ASN A 5 -28.91 -19.47 14.55
CA ASN A 5 -29.93 -18.43 14.72
C ASN A 5 -31.17 -18.87 15.51
N SER A 6 -31.21 -20.14 15.96
CA SER A 6 -32.42 -20.75 16.52
C SER A 6 -32.99 -20.00 17.74
N LYS A 7 -32.14 -19.45 18.61
CA LYS A 7 -32.57 -18.68 19.80
C LYS A 7 -33.04 -17.25 19.49
N PHE A 8 -32.75 -16.74 18.30
CA PHE A 8 -33.05 -15.35 17.92
C PHE A 8 -34.14 -15.25 16.84
N GLY A 9 -34.71 -16.38 16.39
CA GLY A 9 -35.68 -16.43 15.29
C GLY A 9 -36.83 -15.44 15.44
N ASN A 10 -37.40 -15.29 16.64
CA ASN A 10 -38.51 -14.35 16.88
C ASN A 10 -38.17 -12.89 16.52
N VAL A 11 -36.93 -12.46 16.79
CA VAL A 11 -36.48 -11.08 16.50
C VAL A 11 -36.00 -10.97 15.06
N LEU A 12 -35.24 -11.96 14.59
CA LEU A 12 -34.64 -11.95 13.25
C LEU A 12 -35.69 -12.02 12.14
N ASN A 13 -36.76 -12.79 12.33
CA ASN A 13 -37.83 -12.96 11.34
C ASN A 13 -38.65 -11.67 11.12
N THR A 14 -38.65 -10.76 12.09
CA THR A 14 -39.35 -9.47 12.00
C THR A 14 -38.38 -8.31 11.79
N SER A 15 -37.08 -8.58 11.61
CA SER A 15 -36.07 -7.54 11.44
C SER A 15 -36.09 -6.98 10.01
N GLU A 16 -36.12 -5.66 9.89
CA GLU A 16 -36.01 -4.98 8.59
C GLU A 16 -34.57 -4.97 8.04
N GLN A 17 -33.58 -5.28 8.88
CA GLN A 17 -32.14 -5.17 8.57
C GLN A 17 -31.49 -6.50 8.18
N LEU A 18 -32.11 -7.63 8.53
CA LEU A 18 -31.54 -8.95 8.24
C LEU A 18 -31.38 -9.17 6.73
N GLY A 19 -30.16 -9.52 6.30
CA GLY A 19 -29.83 -9.75 4.90
C GLY A 19 -29.76 -8.49 4.02
N LYS A 20 -29.82 -7.29 4.63
CA LYS A 20 -29.71 -5.99 3.95
C LYS A 20 -28.57 -5.12 4.50
N VAL A 21 -27.57 -5.75 5.10
CA VAL A 21 -26.40 -5.05 5.64
C VAL A 21 -25.68 -4.36 4.48
N ASN A 22 -25.34 -3.08 4.65
CA ASN A 22 -24.37 -2.44 3.78
C ASN A 22 -22.96 -2.89 4.21
N HIS A 23 -22.37 -3.82 3.46
CA HIS A 23 -21.06 -4.42 3.79
C HIS A 23 -19.89 -3.45 3.61
N GLU A 24 -20.05 -2.38 2.82
CA GLU A 24 -19.03 -1.37 2.53
C GLU A 24 -19.61 0.06 2.74
N PRO A 25 -19.88 0.47 3.99
CA PRO A 25 -20.37 1.82 4.27
C PRO A 25 -19.32 2.89 3.87
N ASP A 26 -19.79 4.05 3.37
CA ASP A 26 -18.94 5.10 2.78
C ASP A 26 -18.90 6.35 3.69
N SER A 27 -17.77 6.55 4.38
CA SER A 27 -17.60 7.68 5.31
C SER A 27 -17.48 9.03 4.61
N SER A 28 -17.15 9.04 3.31
CA SER A 28 -17.10 10.27 2.51
C SER A 28 -18.48 10.85 2.18
N LYS A 29 -19.55 10.09 2.45
CA LYS A 29 -20.94 10.49 2.18
C LYS A 29 -21.85 10.45 3.40
N GLU A 30 -21.51 9.66 4.41
CA GLU A 30 -22.33 9.53 5.61
C GLU A 30 -22.41 10.84 6.39
N VAL A 31 -23.63 11.29 6.68
CA VAL A 31 -23.88 12.31 7.69
C VAL A 31 -24.16 11.60 9.01
N GLN A 32 -23.18 11.61 9.92
CA GLN A 32 -23.22 10.83 11.15
C GLN A 32 -24.20 11.43 12.18
N ILE A 33 -25.37 10.81 12.33
CA ILE A 33 -26.43 11.22 13.27
C ILE A 33 -27.01 9.98 13.97
N ASN A 34 -27.34 10.10 15.26
CA ASN A 34 -28.09 9.08 15.97
C ASN A 34 -29.59 9.26 15.73
N THR A 35 -30.22 8.32 15.03
CA THR A 35 -31.66 8.32 14.72
C THR A 35 -32.29 6.98 15.10
N PRO A 36 -33.63 6.88 15.21
CA PRO A 36 -34.31 5.61 15.50
C PRO A 36 -34.01 4.47 14.51
N GLU A 37 -33.67 4.82 13.26
CA GLU A 37 -33.36 3.87 12.18
C GLU A 37 -31.92 3.32 12.27
N LYS A 38 -31.03 3.99 13.01
CA LYS A 38 -29.63 3.59 13.16
C LYS A 38 -29.52 2.36 14.06
N THR A 39 -29.14 1.25 13.46
CA THR A 39 -28.87 -0.02 14.16
C THR A 39 -27.41 -0.48 14.08
N MET A 40 -26.65 0.06 13.13
CA MET A 40 -25.24 -0.25 12.90
C MET A 40 -24.33 0.90 13.38
N PRO A 41 -23.06 0.64 13.68
CA PRO A 41 -22.05 1.69 13.92
C PRO A 41 -21.95 2.68 12.76
N PHE A 42 -21.33 3.85 12.98
CA PHE A 42 -21.01 4.72 11.83
C PHE A 42 -20.00 4.02 10.91
N SER A 43 -19.96 4.46 9.65
CA SER A 43 -19.19 3.84 8.56
C SER A 43 -17.72 3.59 8.88
N ASP A 44 -17.09 4.48 9.64
CA ASP A 44 -15.68 4.46 10.03
C ASP A 44 -15.48 4.29 11.55
N GLN A 45 -16.52 3.87 12.27
CA GLN A 45 -16.46 3.61 13.71
C GLN A 45 -15.74 2.29 13.99
N ILE A 46 -14.40 2.34 13.97
CA ILE A 46 -13.49 1.24 14.28
C ILE A 46 -13.52 0.87 15.79
N GLY A 47 -12.82 -0.21 16.14
CA GLY A 47 -12.62 -0.67 17.52
C GLY A 47 -13.30 -2.00 17.84
N ASN A 48 -13.24 -2.41 19.11
CA ASN A 48 -13.58 -3.77 19.54
C ASN A 48 -15.03 -4.19 19.26
N TYR A 49 -15.98 -3.25 19.15
CA TYR A 49 -17.36 -3.57 18.79
C TYR A 49 -17.45 -4.23 17.40
N GLN A 50 -16.51 -3.92 16.50
CA GLN A 50 -16.41 -4.50 15.16
C GLN A 50 -15.81 -5.92 15.15
N ARG A 51 -15.35 -6.46 16.29
CA ARG A 51 -14.72 -7.79 16.40
C ARG A 51 -15.72 -8.94 16.55
N ASN A 52 -17.02 -8.69 16.36
CA ASN A 52 -17.99 -9.78 16.17
C ASN A 52 -17.63 -10.62 14.92
N LYS A 53 -18.20 -11.82 14.80
CA LYS A 53 -17.89 -12.76 13.69
C LYS A 53 -19.06 -12.88 12.71
N GLY A 54 -18.76 -13.44 11.54
CA GLY A 54 -19.75 -13.81 10.54
C GLY A 54 -20.70 -14.90 11.05
N ILE A 55 -21.96 -14.78 10.65
CA ILE A 55 -23.05 -15.71 10.92
C ILE A 55 -23.63 -16.09 9.56
N PRO A 56 -23.15 -17.19 8.93
CA PRO A 56 -23.64 -17.58 7.62
C PRO A 56 -25.11 -17.99 7.70
N LEU A 57 -25.89 -17.59 6.68
CA LEU A 57 -27.33 -17.88 6.59
C LEU A 57 -27.62 -19.33 6.16
N GLN A 58 -26.65 -19.97 5.52
CA GLN A 58 -26.69 -21.34 5.02
C GLN A 58 -25.36 -22.06 5.29
N SER A 59 -25.32 -23.38 5.03
CA SER A 59 -24.07 -24.14 5.10
C SER A 59 -23.30 -24.02 3.79
N TYR A 60 -21.97 -23.96 3.89
CA TYR A 60 -21.04 -23.96 2.75
C TYR A 60 -20.15 -25.21 2.72
N GLU A 61 -20.59 -26.30 3.37
CA GLU A 61 -19.84 -27.57 3.44
C GLU A 61 -19.58 -28.18 2.04
N ASN A 62 -20.46 -27.89 1.07
CA ASN A 62 -20.38 -28.41 -0.30
C ASN A 62 -19.88 -27.38 -1.33
N SER A 63 -19.77 -26.10 -0.95
CA SER A 63 -19.34 -25.03 -1.84
C SER A 63 -17.83 -25.03 -2.00
N LYS A 64 -17.34 -25.12 -3.24
CA LYS A 64 -15.93 -24.90 -3.57
C LYS A 64 -15.64 -23.42 -3.77
N ILE A 65 -14.41 -23.03 -3.43
CA ILE A 65 -13.92 -21.67 -3.61
C ILE A 65 -12.60 -21.73 -4.35
N TYR A 66 -12.56 -21.12 -5.53
CA TYR A 66 -11.34 -20.98 -6.31
C TYR A 66 -10.81 -19.56 -6.18
N ILE A 67 -9.52 -19.43 -5.86
CA ILE A 67 -8.88 -18.14 -5.66
C ILE A 67 -7.71 -18.01 -6.64
N VAL A 68 -7.82 -17.07 -7.58
CA VAL A 68 -6.79 -16.79 -8.58
C VAL A 68 -5.78 -15.80 -8.00
N GLY A 69 -4.55 -16.30 -7.81
CA GLY A 69 -3.42 -15.61 -7.19
C GLY A 69 -3.32 -15.85 -5.68
N SER A 70 -2.15 -16.34 -5.23
CA SER A 70 -1.83 -16.61 -3.82
C SER A 70 -1.07 -15.44 -3.14
N GLY A 71 -1.31 -14.21 -3.59
CA GLY A 71 -0.89 -13.01 -2.89
C GLY A 71 -1.72 -12.75 -1.62
N ILE A 72 -1.33 -11.72 -0.86
CA ILE A 72 -1.98 -11.38 0.42
C ILE A 72 -3.50 -11.14 0.29
N ALA A 73 -3.98 -10.61 -0.84
CA ALA A 73 -5.41 -10.42 -1.10
C ALA A 73 -6.16 -11.77 -1.16
N GLY A 74 -5.66 -12.72 -1.95
CA GLY A 74 -6.26 -14.05 -2.07
C GLY A 74 -6.20 -14.83 -0.76
N MET A 75 -5.05 -14.83 -0.08
CA MET A 75 -4.90 -15.47 1.25
C MET A 75 -5.84 -14.87 2.30
N SER A 76 -6.04 -13.56 2.27
CA SER A 76 -7.01 -12.90 3.15
C SER A 76 -8.43 -13.35 2.85
N ALA A 77 -8.82 -13.49 1.57
CA ALA A 77 -10.16 -13.96 1.21
C ALA A 77 -10.40 -15.38 1.75
N ALA A 78 -9.42 -16.28 1.61
CA ALA A 78 -9.47 -17.62 2.21
C ALA A 78 -9.65 -17.58 3.73
N TYR A 79 -8.88 -16.73 4.41
CA TYR A 79 -8.99 -16.55 5.87
C TYR A 79 -10.40 -16.12 6.28
N TYR A 80 -10.98 -15.12 5.62
CA TYR A 80 -12.34 -14.64 5.94
C TYR A 80 -13.44 -15.64 5.55
N PHE A 81 -13.28 -16.39 4.46
CA PHE A 81 -14.18 -17.50 4.13
C PHE A 81 -14.21 -18.56 5.22
N ILE A 82 -13.04 -18.94 5.76
CA ILE A 82 -12.94 -19.88 6.88
C ILE A 82 -13.54 -19.27 8.15
N ARG A 83 -13.10 -18.06 8.52
CA ARG A 83 -13.43 -17.44 9.81
C ARG A 83 -14.89 -17.04 9.93
N ASP A 84 -15.41 -16.36 8.91
CA ASP A 84 -16.72 -15.69 8.97
C ASP A 84 -17.75 -16.36 8.06
N GLY A 85 -17.31 -17.03 7.00
CA GLY A 85 -18.17 -17.87 6.15
C GLY A 85 -18.37 -19.30 6.68
N HIS A 86 -17.53 -19.75 7.62
CA HIS A 86 -17.46 -21.14 8.09
C HIS A 86 -17.25 -22.14 6.93
N VAL A 87 -16.54 -21.72 5.88
CA VAL A 87 -16.22 -22.58 4.74
C VAL A 87 -15.11 -23.55 5.17
N PRO A 88 -15.24 -24.86 4.93
CA PRO A 88 -14.16 -25.81 5.21
C PRO A 88 -12.91 -25.50 4.38
N GLY A 89 -11.73 -25.46 5.00
CA GLY A 89 -10.48 -25.16 4.28
C GLY A 89 -10.22 -26.09 3.10
N LYS A 90 -10.59 -27.39 3.21
CA LYS A 90 -10.56 -28.40 2.13
C LYS A 90 -11.34 -28.02 0.85
N ASN A 91 -12.22 -27.01 0.93
CA ASN A 91 -13.00 -26.53 -0.20
C ASN A 91 -12.37 -25.32 -0.91
N ILE A 92 -11.29 -24.76 -0.35
CA ILE A 92 -10.62 -23.59 -0.89
C ILE A 92 -9.37 -24.04 -1.65
N ILE A 93 -9.27 -23.62 -2.91
CA ILE A 93 -8.21 -24.00 -3.84
C ILE A 93 -7.63 -22.72 -4.46
N PHE A 94 -6.34 -22.47 -4.22
CA PHE A 94 -5.60 -21.43 -4.92
C PHE A 94 -5.12 -21.93 -6.28
N LEU A 95 -5.20 -21.06 -7.27
CA LEU A 95 -4.59 -21.22 -8.59
C LEU A 95 -3.54 -20.13 -8.74
N ASP A 96 -2.26 -20.50 -8.76
CA ASP A 96 -1.16 -19.55 -8.92
C ASP A 96 -0.35 -19.85 -10.18
N GLN A 97 0.00 -18.78 -10.90
CA GLN A 97 0.83 -18.83 -12.09
C GLN A 97 2.28 -19.17 -11.75
N LEU A 98 2.76 -18.73 -10.59
CA LEU A 98 4.15 -18.93 -10.17
C LEU A 98 4.31 -20.27 -9.44
N ASN A 99 5.56 -20.68 -9.28
CA ASN A 99 5.95 -21.87 -8.51
C ASN A 99 6.12 -21.60 -7.00
N ILE A 100 5.78 -20.39 -6.56
CA ILE A 100 5.90 -19.93 -5.18
C ILE A 100 4.77 -18.94 -4.86
N GLU A 101 4.28 -18.97 -3.64
CA GLU A 101 3.22 -18.08 -3.17
C GLU A 101 3.72 -16.67 -2.79
N GLY A 102 2.78 -15.78 -2.46
CA GLY A 102 3.06 -14.46 -1.86
C GLY A 102 2.97 -13.29 -2.84
N GLY A 103 3.07 -13.54 -4.14
CA GLY A 103 2.92 -12.53 -5.19
C GLY A 103 3.94 -11.40 -5.01
N SER A 104 3.49 -10.15 -4.87
CA SER A 104 4.37 -8.99 -4.73
C SER A 104 5.17 -8.94 -3.42
N LEU A 105 4.79 -9.70 -2.40
CA LEU A 105 5.49 -9.74 -1.11
C LEU A 105 6.58 -10.81 -1.12
N ASP A 106 7.46 -10.79 -2.11
CA ASP A 106 8.58 -11.74 -2.23
C ASP A 106 9.70 -11.45 -1.23
N GLY A 107 10.44 -12.51 -0.94
CA GLY A 107 11.71 -12.50 -0.24
C GLY A 107 12.45 -13.78 -0.60
N ALA A 108 13.36 -13.70 -1.58
CA ALA A 108 14.03 -14.88 -2.11
C ALA A 108 15.55 -14.68 -2.22
N GLY A 109 16.24 -15.70 -2.73
CA GLY A 109 17.70 -15.71 -2.82
C GLY A 109 18.36 -16.14 -1.51
N ASN A 110 19.68 -15.99 -1.46
CA ASN A 110 20.50 -16.47 -0.35
C ASN A 110 21.81 -15.68 -0.27
N ALA A 111 22.57 -15.86 0.81
CA ALA A 111 23.82 -15.13 1.04
C ALA A 111 24.95 -15.43 0.04
N LYS A 112 24.87 -16.52 -0.73
CA LYS A 112 25.88 -16.91 -1.73
C LYS A 112 25.58 -16.34 -3.11
N ASP A 113 24.33 -16.44 -3.56
CA ASP A 113 23.90 -16.02 -4.90
C ASP A 113 23.32 -14.59 -4.91
N GLY A 114 23.12 -14.01 -3.73
CA GLY A 114 22.46 -12.73 -3.52
C GLY A 114 20.97 -12.88 -3.19
N TYR A 115 20.54 -12.14 -2.19
CA TYR A 115 19.12 -11.96 -1.88
C TYR A 115 18.43 -11.11 -2.95
N ILE A 116 17.11 -11.24 -3.06
CA ILE A 116 16.26 -10.40 -3.90
C ILE A 116 14.95 -10.09 -3.18
N ILE A 117 14.68 -8.79 -3.06
CA ILE A 117 13.40 -8.22 -2.68
C ILE A 117 13.03 -7.18 -3.72
N ARG A 118 11.90 -7.37 -4.40
CA ARG A 118 11.41 -6.36 -5.37
C ARG A 118 11.06 -5.03 -4.70
N GLY A 119 10.64 -5.06 -3.44
CA GLY A 119 10.39 -3.85 -2.63
C GLY A 119 10.25 -4.15 -1.13
N GLY A 120 10.40 -3.12 -0.30
CA GLY A 120 10.07 -3.13 1.13
C GLY A 120 8.71 -2.47 1.40
N ARG A 121 8.09 -2.76 2.56
CA ARG A 121 6.74 -2.25 2.91
C ARG A 121 6.82 -1.36 4.13
N GLU A 122 6.62 -0.07 3.90
CA GLU A 122 6.40 0.95 4.91
C GLU A 122 4.95 0.83 5.41
N MET A 123 4.76 0.75 6.73
CA MET A 123 3.44 0.51 7.32
C MET A 123 3.08 1.58 8.35
N ASP A 124 1.79 1.71 8.59
CA ASP A 124 1.23 2.55 9.65
C ASP A 124 0.31 1.73 10.54
N MET A 125 0.06 2.20 11.76
CA MET A 125 -0.77 1.50 12.74
C MET A 125 -2.25 1.42 12.31
N THR A 126 -2.67 2.29 11.38
CA THR A 126 -4.04 2.35 10.87
C THR A 126 -4.38 1.28 9.82
N TYR A 127 -3.55 0.25 9.67
CA TYR A 127 -3.81 -0.90 8.79
C TYR A 127 -4.81 -1.85 9.47
N GLU A 128 -6.02 -1.34 9.73
CA GLU A 128 -7.06 -1.97 10.55
C GLU A 128 -7.48 -3.34 10.02
N ASN A 129 -7.63 -3.48 8.69
CA ASN A 129 -8.04 -4.75 8.10
C ASN A 129 -6.91 -5.79 8.15
N LEU A 130 -5.67 -5.37 7.93
CA LEU A 130 -4.51 -6.24 8.11
C LEU A 130 -4.41 -6.73 9.55
N TRP A 131 -4.49 -5.84 10.53
CA TRP A 131 -4.40 -6.21 11.94
C TRP A 131 -5.63 -6.98 12.45
N ASP A 132 -6.80 -6.85 11.81
CA ASP A 132 -7.97 -7.71 12.06
C ASP A 132 -7.69 -9.19 11.76
N ILE A 133 -6.82 -9.49 10.78
CA ILE A 133 -6.34 -10.85 10.51
C ILE A 133 -5.18 -11.20 11.45
N PHE A 134 -4.09 -10.43 11.40
CA PHE A 134 -2.79 -10.86 11.92
C PHE A 134 -2.68 -10.88 13.44
N GLN A 135 -3.68 -10.37 14.16
CA GLN A 135 -3.83 -10.61 15.60
C GLN A 135 -4.23 -12.07 15.93
N ASP A 136 -4.77 -12.81 14.95
CA ASP A 136 -5.22 -14.20 15.12
C ASP A 136 -4.35 -15.21 14.34
N ILE A 137 -3.30 -14.74 13.64
CA ILE A 137 -2.35 -15.60 12.92
C ILE A 137 -1.18 -15.91 13.86
N PRO A 138 -0.80 -17.18 14.04
CA PRO A 138 0.32 -17.56 14.91
C PRO A 138 1.61 -16.81 14.55
N ALA A 139 2.33 -16.33 15.57
CA ALA A 139 3.63 -15.71 15.43
C ALA A 139 4.63 -16.66 14.74
N LEU A 140 5.61 -16.09 14.02
CA LEU A 140 6.69 -16.86 13.42
C LEU A 140 7.75 -17.27 14.46
N GLU A 141 8.09 -16.36 15.38
CA GLU A 141 9.21 -16.55 16.32
C GLU A 141 8.79 -16.70 17.78
N LEU A 142 7.58 -16.28 18.13
CA LEU A 142 7.03 -16.45 19.46
C LEU A 142 6.21 -17.74 19.56
N PRO A 143 6.27 -18.47 20.70
CA PRO A 143 5.47 -19.68 20.87
C PRO A 143 3.96 -19.34 20.99
N ALA A 144 3.11 -20.35 20.87
CA ALA A 144 1.69 -20.17 21.20
C ALA A 144 1.52 -19.65 22.65
N PRO A 145 0.57 -18.73 22.91
CA PRO A 145 -0.51 -18.30 22.02
C PRO A 145 -0.23 -16.98 21.26
N TYR A 146 1.03 -16.55 21.12
CA TYR A 146 1.36 -15.26 20.50
C TYR A 146 1.06 -15.23 18.98
N SER A 147 0.73 -14.05 18.49
CA SER A 147 0.37 -13.75 17.11
C SER A 147 1.43 -12.97 16.35
N VAL A 148 1.31 -12.89 15.03
CA VAL A 148 2.14 -12.00 14.19
C VAL A 148 2.04 -10.55 14.66
N LEU A 149 0.87 -10.08 15.10
CA LEU A 149 0.74 -8.74 15.70
C LEU A 149 1.57 -8.59 16.98
N ASP A 150 1.64 -9.62 17.82
CA ASP A 150 2.40 -9.57 19.08
C ASP A 150 3.90 -9.44 18.83
N GLU A 151 4.49 -10.25 17.94
CA GLU A 151 5.91 -10.13 17.61
C GLU A 151 6.22 -8.85 16.81
N TYR A 152 5.29 -8.41 15.96
CA TYR A 152 5.40 -7.14 15.25
C TYR A 152 5.47 -5.96 16.22
N ARG A 153 4.61 -5.95 17.25
CA ARG A 153 4.64 -4.92 18.29
C ARG A 153 5.83 -5.07 19.21
N LEU A 154 6.24 -6.29 19.55
CA LEU A 154 7.41 -6.51 20.40
C LEU A 154 8.65 -5.80 19.84
N VAL A 155 8.90 -5.89 18.54
CA VAL A 155 10.04 -5.19 17.92
C VAL A 155 9.79 -3.69 17.77
N ASN A 156 8.63 -3.26 17.29
CA ASN A 156 8.39 -1.84 16.99
C ASN A 156 8.17 -0.98 18.24
N ASP A 157 7.56 -1.51 19.30
CA ASP A 157 7.34 -0.77 20.55
C ASP A 157 8.66 -0.53 21.31
N ASN A 158 9.69 -1.36 21.07
CA ASN A 158 10.99 -1.29 21.74
C ASN A 158 12.13 -0.71 20.86
N ASP A 159 11.86 -0.49 19.57
CA ASP A 159 12.78 0.10 18.62
C ASP A 159 12.01 1.01 17.63
N PRO A 160 11.70 2.26 18.01
CA PRO A 160 10.95 3.17 17.16
C PRO A 160 11.73 3.49 15.89
N ASN A 161 11.03 3.50 14.75
CA ASN A 161 11.64 3.85 13.48
C ASN A 161 11.72 5.38 13.31
N TYR A 162 12.86 5.88 12.86
CA TYR A 162 13.04 7.24 12.34
C TYR A 162 14.34 7.33 11.54
N SER A 163 14.48 8.37 10.73
CA SER A 163 15.66 8.66 9.91
C SER A 163 16.42 9.88 10.44
N LYS A 164 17.75 9.81 10.41
CA LYS A 164 18.63 10.96 10.66
C LYS A 164 19.23 11.55 9.37
N ALA A 165 18.93 10.97 8.22
CA ALA A 165 19.57 11.28 6.94
C ALA A 165 18.60 11.10 5.76
N ARG A 166 17.33 11.53 5.91
CA ARG A 166 16.25 11.27 4.95
C ARG A 166 16.58 11.72 3.52
N LEU A 167 17.29 12.84 3.38
CA LEU A 167 17.74 13.41 2.12
C LEU A 167 19.25 13.59 2.13
N ILE A 168 19.92 13.21 1.05
CA ILE A 168 21.33 13.52 0.81
C ILE A 168 21.50 14.15 -0.57
N HIS A 169 22.58 14.91 -0.73
CA HIS A 169 23.01 15.53 -1.98
C HIS A 169 24.52 15.80 -1.96
N ASN A 170 25.06 16.38 -3.03
CA ASN A 170 26.47 16.81 -3.11
C ASN A 170 27.43 15.71 -2.66
N GLN A 171 27.23 14.50 -3.20
CA GLN A 171 28.08 13.33 -2.98
C GLN A 171 28.20 12.92 -1.50
N GLY A 172 27.06 12.79 -0.81
CA GLY A 172 26.95 12.16 0.50
C GLY A 172 26.74 13.13 1.67
N GLN A 173 26.49 14.41 1.39
CA GLN A 173 26.13 15.40 2.40
C GLN A 173 24.64 15.28 2.74
N ILE A 174 24.32 15.29 4.04
CA ILE A 174 22.93 15.30 4.49
C ILE A 174 22.32 16.67 4.19
N GLN A 175 21.27 16.70 3.37
CA GLN A 175 20.50 17.90 3.09
C GLN A 175 19.57 18.20 4.28
N ASP A 176 19.31 19.48 4.57
CA ASP A 176 18.30 19.84 5.58
C ASP A 176 16.90 19.34 5.15
N PHE A 177 16.37 18.39 5.92
CA PHE A 177 15.05 17.78 5.75
C PHE A 177 14.07 18.20 6.87
N SER A 178 14.39 19.23 7.66
CA SER A 178 13.53 19.67 8.78
C SER A 178 12.20 20.30 8.36
N LYS A 179 12.10 20.71 7.09
CA LYS A 179 11.00 21.49 6.49
C LYS A 179 10.48 20.88 5.20
N PHE A 180 9.22 21.16 4.91
CA PHE A 180 8.57 20.85 3.65
C PHE A 180 8.91 21.85 2.55
N GLY A 181 9.13 23.12 2.91
CA GLY A 181 9.52 24.14 1.95
C GLY A 181 8.43 24.47 0.93
N LEU A 182 7.16 24.36 1.32
CA LEU A 182 6.01 24.69 0.47
C LEU A 182 5.76 26.21 0.46
N GLU A 183 5.61 26.79 -0.73
CA GLU A 183 5.15 28.17 -0.85
C GLU A 183 3.68 28.32 -0.44
N LYS A 184 3.25 29.54 -0.11
CA LYS A 184 1.85 29.80 0.29
C LYS A 184 0.82 29.33 -0.76
N LYS A 185 1.14 29.47 -2.04
CA LYS A 185 0.26 29.03 -3.14
C LYS A 185 0.19 27.51 -3.20
N ASP A 186 1.30 26.81 -2.97
CA ASP A 186 1.36 25.35 -2.96
C ASP A 186 0.60 24.76 -1.75
N GLN A 187 0.75 25.36 -0.56
CA GLN A 187 -0.06 25.01 0.62
C GLN A 187 -1.56 25.15 0.33
N LEU A 188 -1.97 26.26 -0.31
CA LEU A 188 -3.37 26.47 -0.67
C LEU A 188 -3.85 25.48 -1.74
N ALA A 189 -3.00 25.07 -2.68
CA ALA A 189 -3.31 24.04 -3.67
C ALA A 189 -3.58 22.69 -3.00
N ILE A 190 -2.79 22.29 -2.00
CA ILE A 190 -3.06 21.08 -1.20
C ILE A 190 -4.42 21.17 -0.51
N VAL A 191 -4.72 22.29 0.15
CA VAL A 191 -6.02 22.50 0.83
C VAL A 191 -7.17 22.42 -0.18
N LYS A 192 -7.03 23.05 -1.36
CA LYS A 192 -8.05 22.99 -2.42
C LYS A 192 -8.23 21.55 -2.93
N LEU A 193 -7.16 20.77 -3.08
CA LEU A 193 -7.24 19.37 -3.46
C LEU A 193 -8.01 18.55 -2.42
N LEU A 194 -7.74 18.73 -1.12
CA LEU A 194 -8.47 18.08 -0.03
C LEU A 194 -9.97 18.42 -0.03
N LEU A 195 -10.35 19.64 -0.43
CA LEU A 195 -11.75 20.07 -0.50
C LEU A 195 -12.49 19.67 -1.78
N LYS A 196 -11.78 19.27 -2.84
CA LYS A 196 -12.41 18.81 -4.09
C LYS A 196 -13.18 17.51 -3.87
N LYS A 197 -14.24 17.30 -4.65
CA LYS A 197 -14.94 16.02 -4.72
C LYS A 197 -14.08 15.00 -5.46
N LYS A 198 -14.20 13.72 -5.10
CA LYS A 198 -13.45 12.63 -5.76
C LYS A 198 -13.83 12.53 -7.24
N GLU A 199 -15.12 12.75 -7.53
CA GLU A 199 -15.74 12.64 -8.85
C GLU A 199 -15.36 13.77 -9.82
N GLU A 200 -14.57 14.76 -9.37
CA GLU A 200 -14.12 15.90 -10.18
C GLU A 200 -12.67 15.75 -10.67
N LEU A 201 -12.03 14.61 -10.41
CA LEU A 201 -10.60 14.38 -10.63
C LEU A 201 -10.28 13.31 -11.68
N ASP A 202 -11.30 12.88 -12.44
CA ASP A 202 -11.16 11.89 -13.51
C ASP A 202 -10.06 12.31 -14.49
N ASP A 203 -9.14 11.39 -14.76
CA ASP A 203 -8.03 11.51 -15.72
C ASP A 203 -7.02 12.64 -15.49
N LEU A 204 -7.07 13.35 -14.36
CA LEU A 204 -6.09 14.37 -14.02
C LEU A 204 -4.80 13.74 -13.45
N SER A 205 -3.65 14.21 -13.95
CA SER A 205 -2.35 13.91 -13.36
C SER A 205 -1.94 14.93 -12.30
N ILE A 206 -0.93 14.59 -11.50
CA ILE A 206 -0.39 15.46 -10.44
C ILE A 206 0.22 16.75 -11.04
N GLU A 207 1.00 16.63 -12.11
CA GLU A 207 1.61 17.77 -12.82
C GLU A 207 0.61 18.66 -13.56
N ASN A 208 -0.60 18.16 -13.87
CA ASN A 208 -1.67 19.00 -14.42
C ASN A 208 -2.21 20.01 -13.39
N TYR A 209 -1.97 19.78 -12.10
CA TYR A 209 -2.58 20.56 -11.01
C TYR A 209 -1.56 21.35 -10.19
N PHE A 210 -0.45 20.73 -9.81
CA PHE A 210 0.56 21.37 -8.97
C PHE A 210 1.60 22.12 -9.79
N ALA A 211 2.06 23.26 -9.27
CA ALA A 211 3.10 24.05 -9.88
C ALA A 211 4.48 23.41 -9.73
N GLU A 212 5.44 23.86 -10.54
CA GLU A 212 6.84 23.43 -10.46
C GLU A 212 7.46 23.68 -9.06
N SER A 213 7.07 24.76 -8.37
CA SER A 213 7.51 25.04 -7.00
C SER A 213 7.13 23.92 -6.02
N PHE A 214 5.92 23.35 -6.15
CA PHE A 214 5.52 22.17 -5.39
C PHE A 214 6.34 20.94 -5.78
N LEU A 215 6.51 20.68 -7.08
CA LEU A 215 7.23 19.50 -7.58
C LEU A 215 8.73 19.52 -7.26
N ASN A 216 9.29 20.69 -6.94
CA ASN A 216 10.69 20.84 -6.50
C ASN A 216 10.83 21.01 -4.97
N SER A 217 9.73 20.98 -4.21
CA SER A 217 9.75 21.11 -2.75
C SER A 217 10.26 19.85 -2.05
N ASN A 218 10.81 19.99 -0.84
CA ASN A 218 11.15 18.85 0.01
C ASN A 218 9.90 17.98 0.27
N PHE A 219 8.71 18.59 0.42
CA PHE A 219 7.46 17.84 0.56
C PHE A 219 7.26 16.83 -0.57
N TRP A 220 7.41 17.27 -1.82
CA TRP A 220 7.24 16.36 -2.96
C TRP A 220 8.34 15.31 -3.01
N PHE A 221 9.59 15.65 -2.70
CA PHE A 221 10.66 14.64 -2.58
C PHE A 221 10.35 13.58 -1.52
N PHE A 222 9.85 13.96 -0.34
CA PHE A 222 9.43 13.01 0.69
C PHE A 222 8.32 12.11 0.17
N TRP A 223 7.25 12.73 -0.35
CA TRP A 223 6.04 12.04 -0.77
C TRP A 223 6.28 11.10 -1.94
N ARG A 224 6.92 11.61 -3.01
CA ARG A 224 7.13 10.87 -4.25
C ARG A 224 8.02 9.66 -4.05
N SER A 225 9.04 9.77 -3.19
CA SER A 225 9.95 8.66 -2.95
C SER A 225 9.34 7.65 -1.99
N MET A 226 8.76 8.06 -0.87
CA MET A 226 8.20 7.09 0.09
C MET A 226 7.01 6.28 -0.48
N PHE A 227 6.21 6.92 -1.35
CA PHE A 227 5.04 6.29 -1.95
C PHE A 227 5.21 5.89 -3.41
N ALA A 228 6.41 6.07 -3.99
CA ALA A 228 6.69 5.82 -5.42
C ALA A 228 5.74 6.53 -6.40
N PHE A 229 5.37 7.78 -6.10
CA PHE A 229 4.61 8.61 -7.05
C PHE A 229 5.52 9.23 -8.11
N GLU A 230 4.97 9.37 -9.30
CA GLU A 230 5.52 10.15 -10.40
C GLU A 230 4.61 11.31 -10.75
N ASN A 231 5.18 12.32 -11.39
CA ASN A 231 4.47 13.56 -11.72
C ASN A 231 3.25 13.32 -12.64
N TRP A 232 3.29 12.28 -13.48
CA TRP A 232 2.21 11.90 -14.39
C TRP A 232 1.14 10.97 -13.77
N HIS A 233 1.29 10.55 -12.51
CA HIS A 233 0.31 9.70 -11.83
C HIS A 233 -0.98 10.45 -11.48
N SER A 234 -2.01 9.68 -11.10
CA SER A 234 -3.34 10.13 -10.74
C SER A 234 -3.34 11.16 -9.60
N LEU A 235 -3.94 12.31 -9.87
CA LEU A 235 -4.23 13.33 -8.86
C LEU A 235 -5.26 12.85 -7.82
N LEU A 236 -6.21 11.99 -8.24
CA LEU A 236 -7.16 11.37 -7.32
C LEU A 236 -6.46 10.48 -6.31
N GLU A 237 -5.51 9.64 -6.73
CA GLU A 237 -4.73 8.83 -5.77
C GLU A 237 -3.94 9.71 -4.81
N LEU A 238 -3.23 10.73 -5.30
CA LEU A 238 -2.53 11.67 -4.42
C LEU A 238 -3.47 12.27 -3.36
N LYS A 239 -4.67 12.70 -3.77
CA LYS A 239 -5.71 13.19 -2.85
C LYS A 239 -6.10 12.13 -1.82
N LEU A 240 -6.38 10.90 -2.25
CA LEU A 240 -6.78 9.81 -1.35
C LEU A 240 -5.70 9.55 -0.30
N TYR A 241 -4.41 9.54 -0.68
CA TYR A 241 -3.31 9.43 0.27
C TYR A 241 -3.26 10.59 1.28
N MET A 242 -3.51 11.83 0.84
CA MET A 242 -3.58 12.97 1.76
C MET A 242 -4.72 12.83 2.77
N HIS A 243 -5.88 12.33 2.38
CA HIS A 243 -6.96 12.01 3.33
C HIS A 243 -6.60 10.84 4.25
N ARG A 244 -5.98 9.79 3.68
CA ARG A 244 -5.67 8.53 4.37
C ARG A 244 -4.59 8.66 5.44
N PHE A 245 -3.61 9.53 5.22
CA PHE A 245 -2.41 9.67 6.05
C PHE A 245 -2.23 11.09 6.61
N LEU A 246 -3.31 11.88 6.71
CA LEU A 246 -3.24 13.24 7.24
C LEU A 246 -2.65 13.29 8.66
N HIS A 247 -2.90 12.26 9.47
CA HIS A 247 -2.36 12.14 10.82
C HIS A 247 -0.86 11.89 10.87
N ALA A 248 -0.27 11.37 9.80
CA ALA A 248 1.14 10.99 9.73
C ALA A 248 2.03 12.07 9.11
N ILE A 249 1.44 13.14 8.57
CA ILE A 249 2.13 14.13 7.73
C ILE A 249 3.37 14.75 8.41
N ASP A 250 3.31 15.05 9.70
CA ASP A 250 4.40 15.64 10.48
C ASP A 250 5.63 14.72 10.61
N GLY A 251 5.42 13.40 10.58
CA GLY A 251 6.47 12.38 10.66
C GLY A 251 6.98 11.90 9.30
N MET A 252 6.47 12.41 8.17
CA MET A 252 6.92 11.97 6.84
C MET A 252 8.36 12.42 6.50
N LYS A 253 8.79 13.54 7.08
CA LYS A 253 10.14 14.09 6.84
C LYS A 253 11.26 13.28 7.49
N ASP A 254 10.95 12.54 8.55
CA ASP A 254 11.91 11.73 9.32
C ASP A 254 11.45 10.29 9.52
N PHE A 255 10.37 9.88 8.88
CA PHE A 255 9.77 8.54 8.99
C PHE A 255 9.42 8.07 10.41
N SER A 256 9.27 9.00 11.37
CA SER A 256 8.80 8.67 12.72
C SER A 256 7.36 8.17 12.76
N CYS A 257 6.60 8.38 11.69
CA CYS A 257 5.24 7.87 11.53
C CYS A 257 5.16 6.42 11.02
N LEU A 258 6.29 5.80 10.68
CA LEU A 258 6.31 4.46 10.10
C LEU A 258 6.64 3.39 11.13
N VAL A 259 6.13 2.20 10.88
CA VAL A 259 6.53 0.95 11.54
C VAL A 259 6.90 -0.08 10.47
N PHE A 260 7.80 -0.99 10.82
CA PHE A 260 8.31 -1.99 9.87
C PHE A 260 8.23 -3.40 10.45
N PRO A 261 7.95 -4.42 9.62
CA PRO A 261 8.13 -5.81 10.02
C PRO A 261 9.59 -6.09 10.40
N LYS A 262 9.82 -7.14 11.19
CA LYS A 262 11.16 -7.58 11.55
C LYS A 262 11.96 -8.02 10.31
N TYR A 263 11.33 -8.80 9.44
CA TYR A 263 11.92 -9.37 8.23
C TYR A 263 11.29 -8.78 6.96
N ASN A 264 11.71 -9.29 5.80
CA ASN A 264 10.95 -9.16 4.57
C ASN A 264 9.48 -9.63 4.76
N GLN A 265 8.60 -9.19 3.87
CA GLN A 265 7.16 -9.43 4.04
C GLN A 265 6.75 -10.88 3.71
N TYR A 266 7.57 -11.61 2.94
CA TYR A 266 7.34 -13.03 2.70
C TYR A 266 7.44 -13.81 4.01
N ASP A 267 8.55 -13.65 4.73
CA ASP A 267 8.77 -14.33 6.00
C ASP A 267 7.83 -13.80 7.10
N THR A 268 7.62 -12.48 7.18
CA THR A 268 6.82 -11.89 8.27
C THR A 268 5.32 -12.13 8.13
N PHE A 269 4.77 -12.10 6.92
CA PHE A 269 3.32 -12.10 6.72
C PHE A 269 2.82 -13.26 5.86
N VAL A 270 3.45 -13.50 4.70
CA VAL A 270 2.99 -14.54 3.77
C VAL A 270 3.16 -15.92 4.39
N THR A 271 4.34 -16.22 4.93
CA THR A 271 4.66 -17.54 5.48
C THR A 271 3.75 -17.92 6.66
N PRO A 272 3.55 -17.09 7.70
CA PRO A 272 2.64 -17.40 8.80
C PRO A 272 1.19 -17.61 8.33
N LEU A 273 0.69 -16.75 7.44
CA LEU A 273 -0.68 -16.85 6.94
C LEU A 273 -0.86 -18.11 6.07
N LYS A 274 0.09 -18.41 5.18
CA LYS A 274 0.07 -19.63 4.37
C LYS A 274 0.09 -20.88 5.25
N ASN A 275 0.98 -20.93 6.25
CA ASN A 275 1.08 -22.08 7.15
C ASN A 275 -0.26 -22.31 7.88
N PHE A 276 -0.88 -21.24 8.39
CA PHE A 276 -2.21 -21.31 9.01
C PHE A 276 -3.28 -21.85 8.04
N LEU A 277 -3.33 -21.37 6.80
CA LEU A 277 -4.31 -21.81 5.81
C LEU A 277 -4.13 -23.28 5.41
N VAL A 278 -2.89 -23.70 5.17
CA VAL A 278 -2.57 -25.10 4.84
C VAL A 278 -2.92 -26.04 5.99
N GLU A 279 -2.67 -25.65 7.24
CA GLU A 279 -3.09 -26.42 8.42
C GLU A 279 -4.62 -26.60 8.50
N LYS A 280 -5.39 -25.62 8.01
CA LYS A 280 -6.86 -25.71 7.88
C LYS A 280 -7.31 -26.56 6.68
N GLY A 281 -6.37 -27.10 5.89
CA GLY A 281 -6.64 -27.97 4.74
C GLY A 281 -6.84 -27.24 3.41
N VAL A 282 -6.50 -25.95 3.33
CA VAL A 282 -6.51 -25.19 2.07
C VAL A 282 -5.48 -25.74 1.10
N GLN A 283 -5.85 -25.80 -0.19
CA GLN A 283 -5.00 -26.34 -1.25
C GLN A 283 -4.40 -25.22 -2.10
N ILE A 284 -3.18 -25.40 -2.58
CA ILE A 284 -2.52 -24.48 -3.50
C ILE A 284 -2.04 -25.27 -4.72
N GLN A 285 -2.47 -24.83 -5.89
CA GLN A 285 -2.05 -25.36 -7.17
C GLN A 285 -1.17 -24.32 -7.87
N PHE A 286 0.13 -24.58 -7.89
CA PHE A 286 1.13 -23.77 -8.57
C PHE A 286 1.19 -24.06 -10.08
N ASP A 287 1.99 -23.28 -10.81
CA ASP A 287 2.24 -23.43 -12.26
C ASP A 287 0.93 -23.54 -13.08
N THR A 288 -0.08 -22.79 -12.64
CA THR A 288 -1.44 -22.80 -13.19
C THR A 288 -1.85 -21.38 -13.56
N LEU A 289 -1.70 -21.06 -14.85
CA LEU A 289 -2.11 -19.77 -15.38
C LEU A 289 -3.62 -19.76 -15.63
N VAL A 290 -4.35 -18.81 -15.05
CA VAL A 290 -5.75 -18.58 -15.39
C VAL A 290 -5.84 -17.58 -16.54
N LYS A 291 -6.35 -18.04 -17.69
CA LYS A 291 -6.44 -17.23 -18.91
C LYS A 291 -7.75 -16.46 -19.01
N ASP A 292 -8.85 -17.07 -18.59
CA ASP A 292 -10.18 -16.48 -18.67
C ASP A 292 -11.19 -17.15 -17.71
N LEU A 293 -12.33 -16.50 -17.49
CA LEU A 293 -13.50 -17.06 -16.81
C LEU A 293 -14.65 -17.24 -17.81
N ASP A 294 -15.35 -18.37 -17.73
CA ASP A 294 -16.60 -18.61 -18.44
C ASP A 294 -17.76 -18.06 -17.60
N ILE A 295 -18.35 -16.94 -18.03
CA ILE A 295 -19.39 -16.21 -17.28
C ILE A 295 -20.69 -16.27 -18.06
N HIS A 296 -21.69 -16.92 -17.47
CA HIS A 296 -23.06 -16.88 -17.96
C HIS A 296 -23.69 -15.53 -17.58
N ILE A 297 -24.10 -14.75 -18.58
CA ILE A 297 -24.73 -13.44 -18.41
C ILE A 297 -26.14 -13.49 -18.99
N ASN A 298 -27.13 -13.23 -18.16
CA ASN A 298 -28.54 -13.16 -18.56
C ASN A 298 -29.27 -12.03 -17.82
N THR A 299 -30.61 -12.00 -17.90
CA THR A 299 -31.42 -10.96 -17.24
C THR A 299 -31.45 -11.05 -15.71
N GLU A 300 -31.08 -12.20 -15.14
CA GLU A 300 -31.08 -12.45 -13.70
C GLU A 300 -29.72 -12.11 -13.05
N GLY A 301 -28.62 -12.13 -13.81
CA GLY A 301 -27.30 -11.76 -13.31
C GLY A 301 -26.13 -12.30 -14.14
N LYS A 302 -24.96 -12.34 -13.49
CA LYS A 302 -23.67 -12.80 -14.02
C LYS A 302 -23.13 -13.89 -13.08
N THR A 303 -23.00 -15.11 -13.58
CA THR A 303 -22.55 -16.28 -12.80
C THR A 303 -21.39 -16.97 -13.52
N VAL A 304 -20.31 -17.25 -12.80
CA VAL A 304 -19.17 -18.01 -13.34
C VAL A 304 -19.53 -19.50 -13.37
N GLU A 305 -19.35 -20.15 -14.53
CA GLU A 305 -19.60 -21.58 -14.75
C GLU A 305 -18.32 -22.37 -15.08
N GLY A 306 -17.19 -21.68 -15.26
CA GLY A 306 -15.91 -22.32 -15.54
C GLY A 306 -14.71 -21.37 -15.39
N ILE A 307 -13.55 -21.95 -15.10
CA ILE A 307 -12.25 -21.27 -15.13
C ILE A 307 -11.41 -21.92 -16.23
N ILE A 308 -10.92 -21.10 -17.17
CA ILE A 308 -10.08 -21.55 -18.27
C ILE A 308 -8.62 -21.35 -17.84
N THR A 309 -7.90 -22.46 -17.69
CA THR A 309 -6.52 -22.48 -17.21
C THR A 309 -5.57 -23.06 -18.23
N GLU A 310 -4.29 -22.73 -18.10
CA GLU A 310 -3.19 -23.42 -18.73
C GLU A 310 -2.35 -24.11 -17.66
N GLN A 311 -2.20 -25.42 -17.78
CA GLN A 311 -1.49 -26.28 -16.84
C GLN A 311 -0.54 -27.16 -17.65
N ASN A 312 0.76 -27.11 -17.38
CA ASN A 312 1.77 -27.86 -18.13
C ASN A 312 1.71 -27.64 -19.66
N GLY A 313 1.32 -26.44 -20.10
CA GLY A 313 1.16 -26.09 -21.52
C GLY A 313 -0.14 -26.60 -22.17
N GLU A 314 -1.02 -27.26 -21.42
CA GLU A 314 -2.33 -27.71 -21.88
C GLU A 314 -3.44 -26.80 -21.34
N GLU A 315 -4.43 -26.49 -22.19
CA GLU A 315 -5.62 -25.77 -21.75
C GLU A 315 -6.59 -26.71 -21.03
N VAL A 316 -6.95 -26.36 -19.80
CA VAL A 316 -7.85 -27.12 -18.93
C VAL A 316 -8.98 -26.22 -18.45
N ARG A 317 -10.23 -26.66 -18.65
CA ARG A 317 -11.42 -26.00 -18.11
C ARG A 317 -11.81 -26.63 -16.77
N ILE A 318 -11.73 -25.87 -15.69
CA ILE A 318 -12.24 -26.26 -14.37
C ILE A 318 -13.72 -25.88 -14.29
N PRO A 319 -14.67 -26.82 -14.16
CA PRO A 319 -16.09 -26.50 -14.04
C PRO A 319 -16.39 -25.87 -12.67
N ILE A 320 -17.23 -24.83 -12.66
CA ILE A 320 -17.70 -24.16 -11.45
C ILE A 320 -19.17 -24.49 -11.23
N GLY A 321 -19.48 -25.07 -10.06
CA GLY A 321 -20.84 -25.43 -9.66
C GLY A 321 -21.68 -24.23 -9.28
N LYS A 322 -23.00 -24.44 -9.17
CA LYS A 322 -23.97 -23.37 -8.84
C LYS A 322 -23.79 -22.77 -7.44
N GLU A 323 -23.15 -23.50 -6.54
CA GLU A 323 -22.90 -23.09 -5.15
C GLU A 323 -21.43 -22.73 -4.91
N ASP A 324 -20.62 -22.69 -5.97
CA ASP A 324 -19.19 -22.42 -5.91
C ASP A 324 -18.90 -20.94 -6.15
N TYR A 325 -17.81 -20.46 -5.56
CA TYR A 325 -17.38 -19.06 -5.63
C TYR A 325 -15.99 -18.93 -6.26
N VAL A 326 -15.76 -17.82 -6.95
CA VAL A 326 -14.48 -17.49 -7.58
C VAL A 326 -14.02 -16.12 -7.08
N ILE A 327 -12.77 -16.06 -6.63
CA ILE A 327 -12.09 -14.81 -6.28
C ILE A 327 -10.94 -14.59 -7.25
N VAL A 328 -10.81 -13.38 -7.79
CA VAL A 328 -9.75 -13.04 -8.76
C VAL A 328 -8.96 -11.84 -8.28
N THR A 329 -7.63 -11.98 -8.22
CA THR A 329 -6.72 -10.83 -8.21
C THR A 329 -6.55 -10.34 -9.64
N THR A 330 -7.17 -9.20 -10.00
CA THR A 330 -7.34 -8.77 -11.41
C THR A 330 -6.09 -8.21 -12.07
N GLY A 331 -5.01 -7.98 -11.32
CA GLY A 331 -3.75 -7.52 -11.88
C GLY A 331 -2.66 -7.56 -10.82
N SER A 332 -1.41 -7.71 -11.26
CA SER A 332 -0.25 -7.69 -10.39
C SER A 332 0.71 -6.59 -10.82
N MET A 333 1.11 -5.76 -9.85
CA MET A 333 2.15 -4.74 -10.06
C MET A 333 3.53 -5.35 -10.34
N THR A 334 3.74 -6.63 -9.99
CA THR A 334 5.01 -7.34 -10.19
C THR A 334 4.97 -8.32 -11.37
N GLU A 335 3.90 -8.27 -12.15
CA GLU A 335 3.77 -9.03 -13.39
C GLU A 335 4.93 -8.72 -14.35
N SER A 336 5.45 -9.75 -15.03
CA SER A 336 6.54 -9.61 -16.01
C SER A 336 7.80 -8.91 -15.47
N THR A 337 8.23 -9.24 -14.25
CA THR A 337 9.52 -8.74 -13.73
C THR A 337 10.69 -9.32 -14.52
N PHE A 338 11.62 -8.49 -14.94
CA PHE A 338 12.89 -8.89 -15.57
C PHE A 338 14.02 -8.71 -14.56
N TYR A 339 14.85 -9.74 -14.41
CA TYR A 339 15.93 -9.74 -13.42
C TYR A 339 17.29 -9.55 -14.07
N GLY A 340 18.11 -8.68 -13.46
CA GLY A 340 19.53 -8.53 -13.75
C GLY A 340 20.40 -8.92 -12.55
N ASN A 341 21.71 -8.79 -12.69
CA ASN A 341 22.69 -9.03 -11.63
C ASN A 341 23.92 -8.12 -11.79
N ASN A 342 24.97 -8.33 -10.98
CA ASN A 342 26.24 -7.59 -11.05
C ASN A 342 26.77 -7.33 -12.48
N THR A 343 26.65 -8.30 -13.38
CA THR A 343 27.27 -8.26 -14.73
C THR A 343 26.28 -8.38 -15.89
N THR A 344 24.99 -8.55 -15.59
CA THR A 344 23.95 -8.76 -16.60
C THR A 344 22.82 -7.76 -16.36
N VAL A 345 22.47 -7.01 -17.40
CA VAL A 345 21.31 -6.11 -17.38
C VAL A 345 20.01 -6.93 -17.39
N PRO A 346 18.88 -6.41 -16.86
CA PRO A 346 17.60 -7.06 -17.08
C PRO A 346 17.28 -7.08 -18.60
N GLU A 347 17.10 -8.27 -19.17
CA GLU A 347 16.71 -8.43 -20.57
C GLU A 347 15.23 -8.08 -20.73
N VAL A 348 14.92 -6.78 -20.85
CA VAL A 348 13.54 -6.29 -21.01
C VAL A 348 13.03 -6.65 -22.41
N THR A 349 12.16 -7.67 -22.50
CA THR A 349 11.63 -8.16 -23.79
C THR A 349 10.27 -7.55 -24.17
N ILE A 350 9.77 -6.61 -23.39
CA ILE A 350 8.49 -5.93 -23.64
C ILE A 350 8.67 -4.42 -23.65
N ASP A 351 7.92 -3.76 -24.52
CA ASP A 351 7.86 -2.30 -24.60
C ASP A 351 6.39 -1.84 -24.73
N ASN A 352 6.17 -0.56 -25.03
CA ASN A 352 4.83 -0.02 -25.20
C ASN A 352 4.03 -0.71 -26.34
N SER A 353 4.68 -1.32 -27.33
CA SER A 353 3.99 -2.03 -28.43
C SER A 353 3.38 -3.36 -28.00
N SER A 354 3.98 -4.01 -26.99
CA SER A 354 3.51 -5.27 -26.40
C SER A 354 2.96 -5.11 -24.97
N ALA A 355 2.77 -3.87 -24.50
CA ALA A 355 2.35 -3.59 -23.14
C ALA A 355 0.97 -4.19 -22.81
N GLY A 356 0.86 -4.82 -21.64
CA GLY A 356 -0.37 -5.44 -21.16
C GLY A 356 -0.76 -6.71 -21.92
N GLN A 357 0.13 -7.29 -22.73
CA GLN A 357 -0.09 -8.60 -23.38
C GLN A 357 0.42 -9.77 -22.53
N SER A 358 1.00 -9.49 -21.35
CA SER A 358 1.46 -10.54 -20.46
C SER A 358 0.29 -11.30 -19.84
N ALA A 359 0.58 -12.53 -19.42
CA ALA A 359 -0.42 -13.50 -18.98
C ALA A 359 -1.32 -12.97 -17.85
N GLY A 360 -0.75 -12.29 -16.84
CA GLY A 360 -1.52 -11.75 -15.72
C GLY A 360 -2.51 -10.64 -16.11
N TRP A 361 -2.23 -9.86 -17.15
CA TRP A 361 -3.13 -8.81 -17.65
C TRP A 361 -4.22 -9.34 -18.58
N MET A 362 -3.94 -10.44 -19.29
CA MET A 362 -4.89 -11.03 -20.23
C MET A 362 -6.17 -11.49 -19.57
N LEU A 363 -6.11 -12.02 -18.33
CA LEU A 363 -7.31 -12.39 -17.57
C LEU A 363 -8.25 -11.18 -17.40
N TRP A 364 -7.73 -10.04 -16.94
CA TRP A 364 -8.57 -8.86 -16.75
C TRP A 364 -9.07 -8.27 -18.07
N LYS A 365 -8.24 -8.27 -19.13
CA LYS A 365 -8.69 -7.87 -20.48
C LYS A 365 -9.85 -8.74 -20.98
N ASN A 366 -9.75 -10.05 -20.78
CA ASN A 366 -10.81 -10.99 -21.16
C ASN A 366 -12.09 -10.79 -20.33
N LEU A 367 -11.98 -10.41 -19.05
CA LEU A 367 -13.14 -10.02 -18.22
C LEU A 367 -13.77 -8.71 -18.72
N ALA A 368 -12.96 -7.68 -18.97
CA ALA A 368 -13.42 -6.38 -19.48
C ALA A 368 -14.19 -6.50 -20.81
N ALA A 369 -13.77 -7.43 -21.68
CA ALA A 369 -14.48 -7.71 -22.94
C ALA A 369 -15.90 -8.29 -22.75
N LYS A 370 -16.22 -8.85 -21.58
CA LYS A 370 -17.54 -9.47 -21.30
C LYS A 370 -18.57 -8.44 -20.83
N SER A 371 -18.13 -7.39 -20.13
CA SER A 371 -19.01 -6.33 -19.63
C SER A 371 -18.19 -5.15 -19.12
N GLU A 372 -18.68 -3.93 -19.36
CA GLU A 372 -18.05 -2.69 -18.88
C GLU A 372 -17.92 -2.62 -17.35
N VAL A 373 -18.75 -3.35 -16.59
CA VAL A 373 -18.66 -3.38 -15.12
C VAL A 373 -17.36 -4.00 -14.60
N PHE A 374 -16.63 -4.71 -15.46
CA PHE A 374 -15.31 -5.28 -15.14
C PHE A 374 -14.16 -4.29 -15.33
N GLY A 375 -14.43 -3.06 -15.78
CA GLY A 375 -13.45 -1.98 -15.85
C GLY A 375 -12.61 -1.97 -17.14
N LYS A 376 -11.51 -1.21 -17.11
CA LYS A 376 -10.67 -0.92 -18.28
C LYS A 376 -9.18 -1.15 -17.96
N PRO A 377 -8.69 -2.41 -18.02
CA PRO A 377 -7.30 -2.74 -17.72
C PRO A 377 -6.27 -1.94 -18.53
N GLU A 378 -6.61 -1.54 -19.77
CA GLU A 378 -5.74 -0.80 -20.66
C GLU A 378 -5.31 0.56 -20.09
N LYS A 379 -6.09 1.16 -19.19
CA LYS A 379 -5.72 2.40 -18.50
C LYS A 379 -4.48 2.23 -17.62
N PHE A 380 -4.21 1.01 -17.17
CA PHE A 380 -3.16 0.70 -16.21
C PHE A 380 -1.96 -0.02 -16.85
N CYS A 381 -2.19 -0.84 -17.88
CA CYS A 381 -1.16 -1.72 -18.45
C CYS A 381 -0.63 -1.33 -19.85
N SER A 382 -1.02 -0.17 -20.41
CA SER A 382 -0.64 0.21 -21.79
C SER A 382 0.62 1.09 -21.93
N HIS A 383 1.21 1.56 -20.82
CA HIS A 383 2.34 2.50 -20.86
C HIS A 383 3.42 2.08 -19.87
N ILE A 384 4.35 1.22 -20.32
CA ILE A 384 5.46 0.73 -19.49
C ILE A 384 6.34 1.90 -19.04
N GLU A 385 6.64 2.83 -19.94
CA GLU A 385 7.44 4.04 -19.63
C GLU A 385 6.88 4.90 -18.47
N LYS A 386 5.58 4.75 -18.15
CA LYS A 386 4.90 5.48 -17.07
C LYS A 386 4.55 4.62 -15.86
N SER A 387 4.65 3.30 -15.98
CA SER A 387 4.26 2.35 -14.94
C SER A 387 5.44 1.53 -14.42
N SER A 388 6.63 1.70 -14.98
CA SER A 388 7.83 0.95 -14.63
C SER A 388 8.80 1.73 -13.76
N TRP A 389 9.47 1.00 -12.86
CA TRP A 389 10.76 1.37 -12.33
C TRP A 389 11.56 0.13 -11.97
N GLU A 390 12.84 0.32 -11.62
CA GLU A 390 13.75 -0.76 -11.26
C GLU A 390 14.22 -0.65 -9.80
N SER A 391 14.32 -1.79 -9.14
CA SER A 391 15.04 -1.93 -7.87
C SER A 391 16.27 -2.80 -7.98
N ALA A 392 17.18 -2.64 -7.02
CA ALA A 392 18.34 -3.48 -6.82
C ALA A 392 18.44 -3.89 -5.35
N THR A 393 18.63 -5.17 -5.10
CA THR A 393 18.96 -5.72 -3.79
C THR A 393 20.46 -5.93 -3.72
N LEU A 394 21.09 -5.29 -2.73
CA LEU A 394 22.51 -5.39 -2.45
C LEU A 394 22.69 -6.31 -1.24
N THR A 395 23.42 -7.41 -1.44
CA THR A 395 23.86 -8.31 -0.38
C THR A 395 25.32 -7.98 -0.07
N CYS A 396 25.54 -7.22 0.99
CA CYS A 396 26.81 -6.56 1.30
C CYS A 396 27.59 -7.31 2.37
N ARG A 397 28.84 -7.64 2.08
CA ARG A 397 29.88 -7.93 3.07
C ARG A 397 30.51 -6.63 3.58
N PRO A 398 31.30 -6.67 4.67
CA PRO A 398 32.02 -5.50 5.16
C PRO A 398 32.88 -4.88 4.05
N SER A 399 32.66 -3.59 3.80
CA SER A 399 33.28 -2.83 2.72
C SER A 399 33.24 -1.32 3.00
N ALA A 400 33.86 -0.52 2.13
CA ALA A 400 33.76 0.93 2.16
C ALA A 400 32.30 1.43 2.14
N PHE A 401 31.40 0.71 1.44
CA PHE A 401 29.98 1.02 1.43
C PHE A 401 29.32 0.82 2.80
N THR A 402 29.59 -0.31 3.47
CA THR A 402 29.00 -0.57 4.80
C THR A 402 29.53 0.39 5.86
N GLU A 403 30.78 0.84 5.75
CA GLU A 403 31.32 1.88 6.65
C GLU A 403 30.66 3.23 6.41
N LYS A 404 30.47 3.64 5.13
CA LYS A 404 29.73 4.87 4.81
C LYS A 404 28.27 4.81 5.27
N LEU A 405 27.63 3.65 5.14
CA LEU A 405 26.26 3.42 5.57
C LEU A 405 26.08 3.68 7.08
N LYS A 406 27.05 3.31 7.93
CA LYS A 406 27.01 3.60 9.38
C LYS A 406 26.89 5.09 9.69
N GLU A 407 27.49 5.96 8.88
CA GLU A 407 27.38 7.41 9.05
C GLU A 407 25.93 7.89 8.88
N LEU A 408 25.16 7.21 8.02
CA LEU A 408 23.79 7.55 7.65
C LEU A 408 22.74 6.83 8.51
N CYS A 409 23.08 5.73 9.17
CA CYS A 409 22.17 4.96 10.02
C CYS A 409 21.99 5.52 11.43
N VAL A 410 20.77 5.47 11.95
CA VAL A 410 20.44 5.83 13.35
C VAL A 410 21.19 4.96 14.35
N ASN A 411 21.07 3.64 14.21
CA ASN A 411 21.83 2.67 14.98
C ASN A 411 22.88 1.99 14.10
N ASP A 412 23.81 1.26 14.71
CA ASP A 412 24.72 0.40 13.96
C ASP A 412 23.89 -0.60 13.10
N PRO A 413 24.18 -0.77 11.80
CA PRO A 413 23.37 -1.57 10.90
C PRO A 413 23.37 -3.07 11.23
N TYR A 414 24.31 -3.56 12.05
CA TYR A 414 24.36 -4.95 12.52
C TYR A 414 23.65 -5.16 13.88
N SER A 415 23.03 -4.13 14.46
CA SER A 415 22.53 -4.17 15.84
C SER A 415 21.18 -4.85 16.04
N GLY A 416 20.45 -5.22 14.98
CA GLY A 416 19.05 -5.67 15.08
C GLY A 416 18.02 -4.55 15.16
N LYS A 417 18.46 -3.29 15.29
CA LYS A 417 17.60 -2.11 15.39
C LYS A 417 17.46 -1.37 14.07
N THR A 418 16.64 -0.33 14.07
CA THR A 418 16.43 0.59 12.96
C THR A 418 17.78 1.12 12.47
N ALA A 419 18.11 0.84 11.21
CA ALA A 419 19.33 1.32 10.56
C ALA A 419 19.08 2.68 9.89
N THR A 420 18.71 2.77 8.61
CA THR A 420 18.50 4.09 7.95
C THR A 420 17.19 4.78 8.34
N GLY A 421 16.23 4.04 8.90
CA GLY A 421 14.92 4.58 9.26
C GLY A 421 13.88 4.56 8.16
N GLY A 422 14.16 3.89 7.04
CA GLY A 422 13.45 4.04 5.77
C GLY A 422 14.41 4.54 4.68
N ILE A 423 13.85 4.94 3.54
CA ILE A 423 14.64 5.37 2.38
C ILE A 423 15.40 6.68 2.61
N ILE A 424 16.64 6.71 2.16
CA ILE A 424 17.47 7.90 1.97
C ILE A 424 17.36 8.26 0.49
N THR A 425 16.87 9.46 0.19
CA THR A 425 16.74 9.94 -1.20
C THR A 425 17.90 10.85 -1.57
N ILE A 426 18.50 10.59 -2.73
CA ILE A 426 19.57 11.40 -3.30
C ILE A 426 18.92 12.47 -4.19
N THR A 427 18.75 13.68 -3.67
CA THR A 427 17.88 14.70 -4.27
C THR A 427 18.41 15.28 -5.58
N ASP A 428 19.72 15.22 -5.80
CA ASP A 428 20.43 15.67 -7.01
C ASP A 428 20.84 14.51 -7.94
N SER A 429 20.36 13.29 -7.68
CA SER A 429 20.50 12.19 -8.62
C SER A 429 19.54 12.33 -9.80
N ASN A 430 20.05 12.16 -11.01
CA ASN A 430 19.25 12.24 -12.24
C ASN A 430 18.17 11.15 -12.30
N TRP A 431 18.41 10.00 -11.68
CA TRP A 431 17.43 8.91 -11.60
C TRP A 431 16.38 9.13 -10.50
N VAL A 432 16.56 10.11 -9.61
CA VAL A 432 15.83 10.21 -8.33
C VAL A 432 15.92 8.87 -7.58
N MET A 433 17.16 8.49 -7.30
CA MET A 433 17.54 7.25 -6.65
C MET A 433 17.42 7.36 -5.14
N SER A 434 16.95 6.28 -4.54
CA SER A 434 16.79 6.12 -3.09
C SER A 434 17.27 4.75 -2.65
N PHE A 435 17.75 4.66 -1.40
CA PHE A 435 18.16 3.38 -0.81
C PHE A 435 17.79 3.28 0.66
N THR A 436 17.59 2.07 1.17
CA THR A 436 17.25 1.80 2.57
C THR A 436 18.00 0.58 3.10
N CYS A 437 18.40 0.67 4.36
CA CYS A 437 18.77 -0.47 5.18
C CYS A 437 17.72 -0.58 6.30
N ASN A 438 16.87 -1.59 6.22
CA ASN A 438 15.94 -1.94 7.30
C ASN A 438 16.70 -2.58 8.47
N ARG A 439 15.98 -2.98 9.53
CA ARG A 439 16.55 -3.81 10.60
C ARG A 439 17.19 -5.06 10.00
N GLN A 440 18.36 -5.43 10.51
CA GLN A 440 19.11 -6.60 10.07
C GLN A 440 19.19 -7.61 11.21
N PRO A 441 18.93 -8.91 10.98
CA PRO A 441 18.78 -9.52 9.67
C PRO A 441 17.41 -9.25 9.02
N HIS A 442 17.40 -9.05 7.69
CA HIS A 442 16.17 -8.90 6.89
C HIS A 442 15.57 -10.25 6.45
N TYR A 443 16.39 -11.30 6.48
CA TYR A 443 15.98 -12.69 6.27
C TYR A 443 16.35 -13.52 7.49
N PRO A 444 15.52 -14.48 7.94
CA PRO A 444 15.82 -15.30 9.11
C PRO A 444 17.16 -16.05 9.05
N THR A 445 17.62 -16.39 7.84
CA THR A 445 18.88 -17.15 7.60
C THR A 445 20.06 -16.29 7.15
N GLN A 446 19.94 -14.97 7.24
CA GLN A 446 20.99 -14.03 6.87
C GLN A 446 22.20 -14.15 7.82
N PRO A 447 23.43 -14.31 7.32
CA PRO A 447 24.63 -14.36 8.16
C PRO A 447 24.89 -13.04 8.90
N ASP A 448 25.55 -13.14 10.06
CA ASP A 448 25.86 -12.01 10.95
C ASP A 448 26.75 -10.93 10.30
N ASP A 449 27.58 -11.30 9.32
CA ASP A 449 28.48 -10.39 8.59
C ASP A 449 27.86 -9.80 7.31
N ILE A 450 26.60 -10.13 7.01
CA ILE A 450 25.91 -9.68 5.80
C ILE A 450 24.87 -8.62 6.15
N LEU A 451 24.82 -7.55 5.36
CA LEU A 451 23.73 -6.58 5.34
C LEU A 451 22.94 -6.72 4.03
N VAL A 452 21.62 -6.62 4.09
CA VAL A 452 20.77 -6.50 2.91
C VAL A 452 20.27 -5.05 2.79
N VAL A 453 20.69 -4.39 1.71
CA VAL A 453 20.31 -3.02 1.37
C VAL A 453 19.46 -3.04 0.12
N TRP A 454 18.40 -2.23 0.10
CA TRP A 454 17.51 -2.10 -1.05
C TRP A 454 17.66 -0.73 -1.68
N VAL A 455 17.75 -0.69 -3.01
CA VAL A 455 17.91 0.51 -3.83
C VAL A 455 16.79 0.51 -4.87
N TYR A 456 16.27 1.67 -5.21
CA TYR A 456 15.43 1.85 -6.40
C TYR A 456 15.58 3.27 -6.92
N ALA A 457 15.10 3.51 -8.14
CA ALA A 457 15.00 4.87 -8.67
C ALA A 457 13.67 5.07 -9.37
N LEU A 458 13.25 6.32 -9.52
CA LEU A 458 11.96 6.68 -10.10
C LEU A 458 12.08 6.92 -11.62
N LEU A 459 13.08 7.71 -12.05
CA LEU A 459 13.20 8.14 -13.43
C LEU A 459 14.01 7.15 -14.28
N MET A 460 13.31 6.33 -15.06
CA MET A 460 13.89 5.30 -15.93
C MET A 460 14.42 5.81 -17.28
N ASP A 461 14.15 7.07 -17.63
CA ASP A 461 14.48 7.70 -18.92
C ASP A 461 15.65 8.69 -18.84
N LYS A 462 16.33 8.79 -17.69
CA LYS A 462 17.44 9.72 -17.46
C LYS A 462 18.78 9.04 -17.43
N GLU A 463 19.79 9.67 -18.03
CA GLU A 463 21.19 9.26 -17.84
C GLU A 463 21.65 9.57 -16.40
N GLY A 464 22.46 8.68 -15.82
CA GLY A 464 23.06 8.89 -14.51
C GLY A 464 24.05 10.06 -14.46
N ASN A 465 24.38 10.49 -13.24
CA ASN A 465 25.32 11.57 -12.97
C ASN A 465 26.76 11.12 -13.25
N TYR A 466 27.11 9.87 -12.92
CA TYR A 466 28.42 9.28 -13.20
C TYR A 466 28.34 8.29 -14.37
N ILE A 467 27.43 7.32 -14.31
CA ILE A 467 27.18 6.38 -15.40
C ILE A 467 26.24 7.02 -16.43
N LYS A 468 26.74 7.24 -17.66
CA LYS A 468 25.99 7.89 -18.75
C LYS A 468 25.07 6.93 -19.50
N LYS A 469 24.20 6.27 -18.74
CA LYS A 469 23.17 5.33 -19.19
C LYS A 469 21.90 5.53 -18.37
N THR A 470 20.76 5.08 -18.89
CA THR A 470 19.56 4.93 -18.06
C THR A 470 19.70 3.73 -17.13
N MET A 471 19.01 3.74 -15.99
CA MET A 471 19.11 2.65 -15.01
C MET A 471 18.83 1.26 -15.62
N PRO A 472 17.80 1.05 -16.48
CA PRO A 472 17.55 -0.25 -17.12
C PRO A 472 18.66 -0.75 -18.06
N GLN A 473 19.57 0.13 -18.48
CA GLN A 473 20.73 -0.22 -19.32
C GLN A 473 21.98 -0.55 -18.49
N CYS A 474 21.89 -0.46 -17.16
CA CYS A 474 23.00 -0.66 -16.25
C CYS A 474 23.02 -2.10 -15.73
N THR A 475 24.23 -2.66 -15.66
CA THR A 475 24.49 -3.85 -14.84
C THR A 475 24.46 -3.47 -13.35
N GLY A 476 24.36 -4.46 -12.46
CA GLY A 476 24.41 -4.22 -11.02
C GLY A 476 25.69 -3.49 -10.56
N ASN A 477 26.84 -3.78 -11.18
CA ASN A 477 28.09 -3.08 -10.89
C ASN A 477 28.05 -1.59 -11.30
N GLU A 478 27.36 -1.27 -12.40
CA GLU A 478 27.17 0.12 -12.83
C GLU A 478 26.19 0.87 -11.92
N ILE A 479 25.15 0.21 -11.41
CA ILE A 479 24.27 0.78 -10.38
C ILE A 479 25.06 1.07 -9.09
N ILE A 480 25.95 0.16 -8.67
CA ILE A 480 26.88 0.41 -7.56
C ILE A 480 27.77 1.63 -7.85
N ALA A 481 28.29 1.77 -9.07
CA ALA A 481 29.14 2.90 -9.42
C ALA A 481 28.40 4.24 -9.31
N GLU A 482 27.17 4.31 -9.80
CA GLU A 482 26.32 5.51 -9.65
C GLU A 482 26.01 5.78 -8.17
N LEU A 483 25.66 4.77 -7.38
CA LEU A 483 25.44 4.91 -5.94
C LEU A 483 26.70 5.37 -5.19
N CYS A 484 27.87 4.80 -5.51
CA CYS A 484 29.14 5.18 -4.91
C CYS A 484 29.52 6.62 -5.26
N HIS A 485 29.23 7.10 -6.47
CA HIS A 485 29.42 8.50 -6.81
C HIS A 485 28.63 9.42 -5.87
N HIS A 486 27.34 9.15 -5.69
CA HIS A 486 26.46 9.93 -4.81
C HIS A 486 26.78 9.80 -3.33
N LEU A 487 27.58 8.81 -2.94
CA LEU A 487 28.07 8.62 -1.57
C LEU A 487 29.50 9.13 -1.35
N GLY A 488 30.16 9.66 -2.38
CA GLY A 488 31.54 10.12 -2.31
C GLY A 488 32.56 8.97 -2.19
N LEU A 489 32.22 7.78 -2.72
CA LEU A 489 33.00 6.54 -2.62
C LEU A 489 33.60 6.07 -3.94
N ILE A 490 33.62 6.91 -4.98
CA ILE A 490 34.04 6.47 -6.31
C ILE A 490 35.49 5.95 -6.35
N ASP A 491 36.37 6.53 -5.54
CA ASP A 491 37.78 6.10 -5.40
C ASP A 491 37.93 4.73 -4.70
N GLN A 492 36.85 4.20 -4.12
CA GLN A 492 36.80 2.91 -3.42
C GLN A 492 35.86 1.91 -4.12
N LEU A 493 35.47 2.18 -5.38
CA LEU A 493 34.49 1.39 -6.11
C LEU A 493 34.85 -0.10 -6.20
N ASP A 494 36.11 -0.43 -6.49
CA ASP A 494 36.57 -1.82 -6.61
C ASP A 494 36.32 -2.63 -5.32
N ASN A 495 36.57 -2.01 -4.16
CA ASN A 495 36.30 -2.63 -2.86
C ASN A 495 34.79 -2.88 -2.66
N VAL A 496 33.94 -1.94 -3.07
CA VAL A 496 32.49 -2.08 -2.93
C VAL A 496 31.97 -3.18 -3.85
N VAL A 497 32.41 -3.21 -5.11
CA VAL A 497 31.99 -4.20 -6.11
C VAL A 497 32.42 -5.62 -5.70
N GLU A 498 33.65 -5.81 -5.22
CA GLU A 498 34.14 -7.13 -4.79
C GLU A 498 33.35 -7.70 -3.60
N ASN A 499 32.80 -6.82 -2.75
CA ASN A 499 32.13 -7.20 -1.50
C ASN A 499 30.60 -7.08 -1.56
N THR A 500 30.02 -6.84 -2.74
CA THR A 500 28.56 -6.64 -2.87
C THR A 500 27.99 -7.44 -4.03
N ILE A 501 27.08 -8.37 -3.71
CA ILE A 501 26.27 -9.06 -4.72
C ILE A 501 25.04 -8.20 -4.99
N VAL A 502 24.74 -7.96 -6.27
CA VAL A 502 23.60 -7.17 -6.73
C VAL A 502 22.67 -8.05 -7.54
N ARG A 503 21.38 -8.00 -7.21
CA ARG A 503 20.30 -8.53 -8.05
C ARG A 503 19.31 -7.41 -8.33
N THR A 504 19.03 -7.16 -9.61
CA THR A 504 18.11 -6.12 -10.03
C THR A 504 16.78 -6.69 -10.48
N ALA A 505 15.73 -5.89 -10.39
CA ALA A 505 14.38 -6.24 -10.80
C ALA A 505 13.73 -5.04 -11.49
N PHE A 506 13.75 -5.06 -12.83
CA PHE A 506 12.96 -4.13 -13.63
C PHE A 506 11.51 -4.62 -13.65
N MET A 507 10.61 -3.81 -13.12
CA MET A 507 9.20 -4.18 -12.99
C MET A 507 8.36 -3.25 -13.88
N PRO A 508 7.83 -3.75 -15.01
CA PRO A 508 7.20 -2.92 -16.03
C PRO A 508 5.87 -2.30 -15.60
N TYR A 509 5.23 -2.82 -14.55
CA TYR A 509 3.88 -2.42 -14.10
C TYR A 509 3.83 -2.03 -12.62
N ILE A 510 4.98 -1.76 -12.01
CA ILE A 510 5.09 -1.55 -10.57
C ILE A 510 4.34 -0.33 -10.05
N THR A 511 4.10 0.70 -10.86
CA THR A 511 3.26 1.86 -10.51
C THR A 511 1.98 1.95 -11.34
N SER A 512 1.62 0.88 -12.07
CA SER A 512 0.43 0.86 -12.93
C SER A 512 -0.86 1.24 -12.21
N MET A 513 -1.04 0.90 -10.93
CA MET A 513 -2.22 1.26 -10.13
C MET A 513 -2.33 2.77 -9.83
N PHE A 514 -1.25 3.54 -9.99
CA PHE A 514 -1.27 4.99 -9.87
C PHE A 514 -1.55 5.71 -11.18
N MET A 515 -1.72 5.00 -12.30
CA MET A 515 -2.07 5.63 -13.56
C MET A 515 -3.38 6.43 -13.44
N PRO A 516 -3.49 7.60 -14.11
CA PRO A 516 -4.73 8.38 -14.14
C PRO A 516 -5.92 7.51 -14.57
N ARG A 517 -7.02 7.65 -13.84
CA ARG A 517 -8.25 6.89 -14.04
C ARG A 517 -9.47 7.79 -13.96
N ALA A 518 -10.57 7.28 -14.48
CA ALA A 518 -11.90 7.86 -14.39
C ALA A 518 -12.89 6.87 -13.72
N LYS A 519 -14.10 7.36 -13.44
CA LYS A 519 -15.19 6.52 -12.95
C LYS A 519 -15.40 5.31 -13.87
N GLY A 520 -15.38 4.11 -13.27
CA GLY A 520 -15.65 2.85 -13.97
C GLY A 520 -14.41 2.16 -14.54
N ASP A 521 -13.22 2.78 -14.50
CA ASP A 521 -12.00 2.10 -14.99
C ASP A 521 -11.54 0.97 -14.06
N ARG A 522 -11.78 1.10 -12.75
CA ARG A 522 -11.64 -0.01 -11.78
C ARG A 522 -13.01 -0.63 -11.51
N PRO A 523 -13.16 -1.97 -11.56
CA PRO A 523 -14.40 -2.62 -11.17
C PRO A 523 -14.61 -2.55 -9.66
N ARG A 524 -15.86 -2.60 -9.21
CA ARG A 524 -16.17 -2.86 -7.79
C ARG A 524 -15.73 -4.27 -7.39
N VAL A 525 -15.50 -4.47 -6.09
CA VAL A 525 -15.09 -5.77 -5.53
C VAL A 525 -16.08 -6.89 -5.88
N VAL A 526 -17.38 -6.64 -5.80
CA VAL A 526 -18.40 -7.52 -6.40
C VAL A 526 -19.13 -6.68 -7.45
N PRO A 527 -18.78 -6.80 -8.75
CA PRO A 527 -19.40 -5.99 -9.79
C PRO A 527 -20.91 -6.23 -9.89
N GLU A 528 -21.64 -5.24 -10.40
CA GLU A 528 -23.10 -5.29 -10.49
C GLU A 528 -23.60 -6.56 -11.23
N GLY A 529 -24.50 -7.29 -10.57
CA GLY A 529 -25.10 -8.53 -11.06
C GLY A 529 -24.24 -9.78 -10.87
N CYS A 530 -23.00 -9.69 -10.37
CA CYS A 530 -22.19 -10.87 -10.05
C CYS A 530 -22.75 -11.59 -8.82
N THR A 531 -23.01 -12.89 -8.94
CA THR A 531 -23.59 -13.72 -7.88
C THR A 531 -22.54 -14.57 -7.14
N ASN A 532 -21.46 -14.96 -7.83
CA ASN A 532 -20.43 -15.84 -7.29
C ASN A 532 -18.98 -15.42 -7.62
N LEU A 533 -18.78 -14.18 -8.09
CA LEU A 533 -17.46 -13.64 -8.45
C LEU A 533 -17.10 -12.43 -7.59
N GLY A 534 -15.93 -12.49 -6.94
CA GLY A 534 -15.30 -11.37 -6.25
C GLY A 534 -13.96 -11.01 -6.89
N LEU A 535 -13.68 -9.72 -7.01
CA LEU A 535 -12.45 -9.16 -7.55
C LEU A 535 -11.69 -8.44 -6.42
N VAL A 536 -10.42 -8.76 -6.24
CA VAL A 536 -9.62 -8.28 -5.10
C VAL A 536 -8.28 -7.71 -5.56
N GLY A 537 -7.61 -6.99 -4.66
CA GLY A 537 -6.27 -6.45 -4.89
C GLY A 537 -6.26 -4.95 -5.21
N GLN A 538 -5.26 -4.53 -5.99
CA GLN A 538 -4.87 -3.11 -6.11
C GLN A 538 -5.54 -2.38 -7.27
N PHE A 539 -6.31 -3.10 -8.09
CA PHE A 539 -6.94 -2.58 -9.30
C PHE A 539 -8.47 -2.58 -9.24
N VAL A 540 -9.04 -2.74 -8.04
CA VAL A 540 -10.47 -2.72 -7.80
C VAL A 540 -10.86 -1.50 -6.96
N GLU A 541 -12.10 -1.08 -7.08
CA GLU A 541 -12.62 0.14 -6.46
C GLU A 541 -13.13 -0.15 -5.04
N THR A 542 -12.59 0.60 -4.07
CA THR A 542 -13.15 0.72 -2.71
C THR A 542 -13.59 2.16 -2.46
N ASN A 543 -14.32 2.42 -1.38
CA ASN A 543 -14.88 3.75 -1.13
C ASN A 543 -13.82 4.86 -0.98
N ASN A 544 -12.83 4.69 -0.09
CA ASN A 544 -11.85 5.76 0.24
C ASN A 544 -10.41 5.28 0.47
N ASP A 545 -10.14 3.97 0.47
CA ASP A 545 -8.77 3.50 0.75
C ASP A 545 -7.86 3.66 -0.46
N VAL A 546 -6.56 3.66 -0.19
CA VAL A 546 -5.49 3.88 -1.16
C VAL A 546 -4.93 2.58 -1.70
N VAL A 547 -4.42 2.57 -2.93
CA VAL A 547 -3.71 1.40 -3.49
C VAL A 547 -2.25 1.34 -2.99
N PHE A 548 -1.41 0.46 -3.54
CA PHE A 548 -0.01 0.25 -3.11
C PHE A 548 0.14 -0.12 -1.62
N THR A 549 -0.89 -0.65 -0.97
CA THR A 549 -0.82 -1.05 0.44
C THR A 549 -1.31 -2.48 0.61
N MET A 550 -0.71 -3.19 1.57
CA MET A 550 -1.25 -4.50 1.98
C MET A 550 -2.67 -4.35 2.55
N GLU A 551 -2.93 -3.26 3.27
CA GLU A 551 -4.24 -2.93 3.84
C GLU A 551 -5.37 -3.02 2.81
N SER A 552 -5.21 -2.40 1.64
CA SER A 552 -6.24 -2.44 0.59
C SER A 552 -6.45 -3.82 -0.01
N SER A 553 -5.39 -4.63 -0.11
CA SER A 553 -5.53 -6.04 -0.48
C SER A 553 -6.38 -6.82 0.53
N VAL A 554 -6.20 -6.58 1.83
CA VAL A 554 -7.00 -7.24 2.87
C VAL A 554 -8.44 -6.69 2.89
N ARG A 555 -8.62 -5.37 2.76
CA ARG A 555 -9.92 -4.71 2.68
C ARG A 555 -10.78 -5.28 1.55
N THR A 556 -10.23 -5.35 0.34
CA THR A 556 -10.97 -5.86 -0.84
C THR A 556 -11.36 -7.32 -0.65
N ALA A 557 -10.48 -8.14 -0.07
CA ALA A 557 -10.80 -9.52 0.26
C ALA A 557 -11.97 -9.66 1.25
N ARG A 558 -12.01 -8.83 2.30
CA ARG A 558 -13.15 -8.79 3.24
C ARG A 558 -14.45 -8.40 2.57
N ILE A 559 -14.42 -7.36 1.75
CA ILE A 559 -15.59 -6.86 1.02
C ILE A 559 -16.12 -7.99 0.12
N ALA A 560 -15.24 -8.74 -0.56
CA ALA A 560 -15.63 -9.84 -1.44
C ALA A 560 -16.40 -10.92 -0.67
N VAL A 561 -15.82 -11.43 0.43
CA VAL A 561 -16.45 -12.50 1.23
C VAL A 561 -17.78 -12.04 1.81
N TYR A 562 -17.83 -10.82 2.38
CA TYR A 562 -19.02 -10.35 3.09
C TYR A 562 -20.20 -10.10 2.16
N ASN A 563 -19.94 -9.53 0.96
CA ASN A 563 -20.98 -9.33 -0.05
C ASN A 563 -21.45 -10.66 -0.66
N LEU A 564 -20.53 -11.52 -1.12
CA LEU A 564 -20.88 -12.77 -1.80
C LEU A 564 -21.70 -13.72 -0.92
N LEU A 565 -21.39 -13.76 0.38
CA LEU A 565 -22.10 -14.61 1.34
C LEU A 565 -23.25 -13.89 2.06
N ASN A 566 -23.50 -12.61 1.74
CA ASN A 566 -24.46 -11.72 2.39
C ASN A 566 -24.42 -11.83 3.93
N LEU A 567 -23.24 -11.64 4.52
CA LEU A 567 -23.04 -11.81 5.96
C LEU A 567 -23.59 -10.63 6.76
N ASN A 568 -23.71 -10.82 8.07
CA ASN A 568 -24.04 -9.79 9.07
C ASN A 568 -22.87 -8.82 9.37
N LYS A 569 -21.79 -8.87 8.59
CA LYS A 569 -20.53 -8.15 8.87
C LYS A 569 -20.39 -6.92 7.99
N GLN A 570 -19.81 -5.86 8.54
CA GLN A 570 -19.37 -4.69 7.77
C GLN A 570 -17.84 -4.67 7.67
N VAL A 571 -17.35 -4.03 6.61
CA VAL A 571 -15.97 -3.56 6.51
C VAL A 571 -16.00 -2.05 6.75
N PRO A 572 -15.62 -1.58 7.96
CA PRO A 572 -15.57 -0.15 8.22
C PRO A 572 -14.66 0.56 7.21
N ASP A 573 -14.97 1.81 6.90
CA ASP A 573 -14.14 2.64 6.03
C ASP A 573 -12.77 2.93 6.67
N ILE A 574 -11.93 3.75 6.04
CA ILE A 574 -10.63 4.14 6.57
C ILE A 574 -10.75 4.80 7.96
N ASN A 575 -9.73 4.63 8.81
CA ASN A 575 -9.70 5.21 10.15
C ASN A 575 -9.95 6.74 10.09
N PRO A 576 -10.89 7.31 10.88
CA PRO A 576 -11.37 8.69 10.70
C PRO A 576 -10.41 9.79 11.19
N LEU A 577 -9.10 9.54 11.22
CA LEU A 577 -8.12 10.45 11.82
C LEU A 577 -8.03 11.81 11.10
N GLN A 578 -8.45 11.90 9.84
CA GLN A 578 -8.59 13.18 9.13
C GLN A 578 -9.65 14.12 9.72
N TYR A 579 -10.64 13.58 10.44
CA TYR A 579 -11.69 14.35 11.11
C TYR A 579 -11.31 14.74 12.54
N ASP A 580 -10.20 14.20 13.05
CA ASP A 580 -9.66 14.58 14.34
C ASP A 580 -9.04 15.98 14.28
N ILE A 581 -9.61 16.92 15.04
CA ILE A 581 -9.16 18.30 15.09
C ILE A 581 -7.66 18.43 15.45
N ARG A 582 -7.13 17.49 16.26
CA ARG A 582 -5.71 17.49 16.64
C ARG A 582 -4.83 17.28 15.41
N HIS A 583 -5.20 16.33 14.55
CA HIS A 583 -4.46 16.04 13.32
C HIS A 583 -4.66 17.12 12.26
N LEU A 584 -5.85 17.71 12.14
CA LEU A 584 -6.11 18.83 11.23
C LEU A 584 -5.21 20.04 11.52
N LEU A 585 -5.13 20.44 12.80
CA LEU A 585 -4.28 21.57 13.19
C LEU A 585 -2.79 21.22 13.04
N LYS A 586 -2.39 20.01 13.44
CA LYS A 586 -1.03 19.50 13.26
C LYS A 586 -0.60 19.51 11.80
N ALA A 587 -1.44 19.00 10.90
CA ALA A 587 -1.18 18.99 9.46
C ALA A 587 -1.05 20.41 8.90
N THR A 588 -1.94 21.32 9.29
CA THR A 588 -1.89 22.73 8.87
C THR A 588 -0.58 23.39 9.30
N GLN A 589 -0.10 23.10 10.50
CA GLN A 589 1.16 23.62 11.00
C GLN A 589 2.37 23.01 10.29
N ALA A 590 2.36 21.69 10.07
CA ALA A 590 3.42 20.98 9.37
C ALA A 590 3.60 21.50 7.93
N LEU A 591 2.49 21.67 7.20
CA LEU A 591 2.46 22.26 5.85
C LEU A 591 3.05 23.68 5.78
N ASN A 592 3.08 24.40 6.91
CA ASN A 592 3.63 25.74 7.03
C ASN A 592 4.99 25.76 7.78
N ASP A 593 5.75 24.66 7.71
CA ASP A 593 7.08 24.52 8.32
C ASP A 593 7.10 24.87 9.82
N TYR A 594 6.06 24.45 10.55
CA TYR A 594 5.89 24.68 11.99
C TYR A 594 5.81 26.17 12.39
N LYS A 595 5.65 27.07 11.41
CA LYS A 595 5.37 28.49 11.66
C LYS A 595 3.89 28.68 11.97
N PRO A 596 3.53 29.77 12.68
CA PRO A 596 2.14 30.06 12.93
C PRO A 596 1.33 30.17 11.63
N PHE A 597 0.20 29.47 11.59
CA PHE A 597 -0.72 29.51 10.46
C PHE A 597 -1.89 30.46 10.74
N LEU A 598 -2.57 30.85 9.67
CA LEU A 598 -3.68 31.79 9.77
C LEU A 598 -4.83 31.18 10.58
N GLY A 599 -5.28 31.89 11.62
CA GLY A 599 -6.29 31.42 12.57
C GLY A 599 -5.73 30.76 13.84
N GLU A 600 -4.45 30.37 13.88
CA GLU A 600 -3.86 29.77 15.08
C GLU A 600 -3.88 30.72 16.29
N GLY A 601 -3.60 32.01 16.09
CA GLY A 601 -3.64 33.02 17.17
C GLY A 601 -5.01 33.14 17.83
N ILE A 602 -6.08 33.09 17.01
CA ILE A 602 -7.47 33.08 17.48
C ILE A 602 -7.74 31.82 18.30
N LEU A 603 -7.39 30.65 17.78
CA LEU A 603 -7.56 29.37 18.48
C LEU A 603 -6.80 29.34 19.80
N ARG A 604 -5.55 29.81 19.82
CA ARG A 604 -4.72 29.86 21.02
C ARG A 604 -5.31 30.79 22.08
N LYS A 605 -5.84 31.95 21.70
CA LYS A 605 -6.53 32.87 22.64
C LYS A 605 -7.76 32.22 23.29
N VAL A 606 -8.45 31.33 22.58
CA VAL A 606 -9.65 30.65 23.08
C VAL A 606 -9.32 29.41 23.92
N LEU A 607 -8.32 28.62 23.52
CA LEU A 607 -8.07 27.28 24.08
C LEU A 607 -6.96 27.22 25.14
N LYS A 608 -6.04 28.19 25.19
CA LYS A 608 -4.96 28.22 26.19
C LYS A 608 -5.54 28.35 27.60
N GLY A 609 -5.08 27.53 28.55
CA GLY A 609 -5.61 27.48 29.93
C GLY A 609 -6.94 26.74 30.06
N THR A 610 -7.42 26.08 28.99
CA THR A 610 -8.66 25.28 29.01
C THR A 610 -8.36 23.79 28.95
N TYR A 611 -9.40 22.95 29.09
CA TYR A 611 -9.30 21.51 28.86
C TYR A 611 -8.68 21.14 27.49
N PHE A 612 -8.96 21.93 26.46
CA PHE A 612 -8.53 21.68 25.07
C PHE A 612 -7.17 22.30 24.73
N GLU A 613 -6.38 22.76 25.70
CA GLU A 613 -5.06 23.34 25.44
C GLU A 613 -4.14 22.38 24.66
N HIS A 614 -4.19 21.08 24.96
CA HIS A 614 -3.42 20.04 24.30
C HIS A 614 -3.77 19.83 22.80
N VAL A 615 -4.86 20.42 22.31
CA VAL A 615 -5.23 20.42 20.89
C VAL A 615 -4.42 21.48 20.11
N LEU A 616 -3.88 22.48 20.80
CA LEU A 616 -3.03 23.49 20.18
C LEU A 616 -1.70 22.88 19.75
N VAL A 617 -1.26 23.27 18.56
CA VAL A 617 0.04 22.89 18.03
C VAL A 617 1.19 23.55 18.80
N ASN A 618 2.37 22.93 18.80
CA ASN A 618 3.55 23.46 19.51
C ASN A 618 4.09 24.73 18.83
N ARG A 619 4.25 25.82 19.57
CA ARG A 619 4.83 27.09 19.07
C ARG A 619 6.14 27.38 19.81
N PRO A 620 7.31 27.37 19.15
CA PRO A 620 8.60 27.61 19.81
C PRO A 620 8.78 29.05 20.32
N GLU A 621 8.09 30.02 19.72
CA GLU A 621 8.23 31.44 20.07
C GLU A 621 6.89 32.02 20.56
N GLU A 622 6.74 32.14 21.89
CA GLU A 622 5.66 32.88 22.54
C GLU A 622 5.99 34.37 22.55
N LYS A 623 5.47 35.13 21.59
CA LYS A 623 5.17 36.54 21.83
C LYS A 623 3.65 36.65 21.95
N GLU A 624 3.17 36.98 23.14
CA GLU A 624 1.75 37.31 23.34
C GLU A 624 1.40 38.53 22.48
N GLU A 625 0.56 38.32 21.48
CA GLU A 625 0.04 39.40 20.65
C GLU A 625 -1.09 40.12 21.40
N HIS A 626 -0.98 41.45 21.49
CA HIS A 626 -1.91 42.32 22.21
C HIS A 626 -3.35 42.23 21.65
N GLU A 627 -4.37 42.47 22.49
CA GLU A 627 -5.79 42.40 22.09
C GLU A 627 -6.16 43.20 20.85
N SER A 628 -5.43 44.29 20.56
CA SER A 628 -5.62 45.13 19.38
C SER A 628 -5.43 44.40 18.05
N PHE A 629 -4.71 43.28 18.01
CA PHE A 629 -4.44 42.51 16.80
C PHE A 629 -5.48 41.41 16.52
N PHE A 630 -6.39 41.14 17.47
CA PHE A 630 -7.38 40.07 17.32
C PHE A 630 -8.36 40.32 16.15
N MET A 631 -8.90 41.53 16.06
CA MET A 631 -9.82 41.89 14.96
C MET A 631 -9.14 41.86 13.59
N GLU A 632 -7.84 42.21 13.54
CA GLU A 632 -7.04 42.10 12.33
C GLU A 632 -6.84 40.63 11.90
N GLN A 633 -6.53 39.74 12.86
CA GLN A 633 -6.43 38.31 12.59
C GLN A 633 -7.75 37.71 12.09
N VAL A 634 -8.88 38.11 12.67
CA VAL A 634 -10.22 37.69 12.23
C VAL A 634 -10.49 38.17 10.80
N GLY A 635 -10.18 39.42 10.48
CA GLY A 635 -10.32 39.97 9.13
C GLY A 635 -9.50 39.18 8.10
N LYS A 636 -8.21 38.96 8.38
CA LYS A 636 -7.31 38.16 7.52
C LYS A 636 -7.80 36.72 7.32
N PHE A 637 -8.31 36.09 8.38
CA PHE A 637 -8.88 34.74 8.31
C PHE A 637 -10.12 34.68 7.41
N GLN A 638 -11.02 35.65 7.53
CA GLN A 638 -12.21 35.74 6.66
C GLN A 638 -11.83 35.96 5.19
N GLU A 639 -10.81 36.80 4.91
CA GLU A 639 -10.30 37.01 3.55
C GLU A 639 -9.70 35.73 2.95
N TRP A 640 -8.92 34.97 3.73
CA TRP A 640 -8.37 33.71 3.27
C TRP A 640 -9.45 32.68 2.94
N ILE A 641 -10.47 32.53 3.80
CA ILE A 641 -11.62 31.64 3.53
C ILE A 641 -12.31 32.01 2.20
N LYS A 642 -12.49 33.32 1.94
CA LYS A 642 -13.06 33.78 0.66
C LYS A 642 -12.22 33.31 -0.53
N GLY A 643 -10.90 33.42 -0.46
CA GLY A 643 -9.98 32.99 -1.53
C GLY A 643 -9.86 31.47 -1.74
N VAL A 644 -10.33 30.64 -0.81
CA VAL A 644 -10.30 29.17 -0.95
C VAL A 644 -11.33 28.69 -1.98
N LYS A 645 -12.52 29.30 -2.04
CA LYS A 645 -13.59 28.87 -2.98
C LYS A 645 -13.52 29.54 -4.36
N GLY A 646 -12.69 30.56 -4.53
CA GLY A 646 -12.65 31.42 -5.72
C GLY A 646 -13.26 32.78 -5.41
#